data_AF-F4PYN5-F1
#
_entry.id   AF-F4PYN5-F1
#
_cell.length_a   1.000
_cell.length_b   1.000
_cell.length_c   1.000
_cell.angle_alpha   90.00
_cell.angle_beta   90.00
_cell.angle_gamma   90.00
#
_symmetry.space_group_name_H-M   'P 1'
#
loop_
_entity.id
_entity.type
_entity.pdbx_description
1 polymer ?
#
loop_
_entity_poly.entity_id
_entity_poly.type
_entity_poly.pdbx_seq_one_letter_code
_entity_poly.pdbx_strand_id
1 'polypeptide(L)'
;MNKEIKEETITTTNNNNNDDKCYFIFGGDYLPNRIIYLIVQEISNDTDLICLLLTCKQFFYNFKRHYNNNFGFKGIELVYQQENQISSSENIQYRTLKVSKSLYLQSFADIFHNTFSHQIVKGNNQCYNYPATFGLDGHEEKVITKALIQIDPNPTIVEPPLLVNGLPDTVKWLAINGTNNALTVEGGYRLPICLERLEFKGKSGVIGKGVLPESLVELCLVAPPIGLAEGVVPESVRSITISNARHNMAMDPLTYNWPSHLTSLTIINDAVAVIPRGFLPSTLTSLEITLTALVPGMVFPRSLVNLKLSVCTQASHGPLDLSLNTDLTTLELSAPQSFPKNIKIGNTVRLPSTLTHLGLHTILPIPSLSTFIPQGLRYLSTHWDNIKDSSDQLPTTLTQLKLIRVTSPIPIGLLAPCTPSIQSVELGFWGTDTDHNLMVGSIPESVHTLSLFNYRGTNTQECIPHSVKHLIWASTTTTELVVFPPTIQTLQSSSTFATSIQIPPFAKSISFSCKSDSQHIFHIDSLHLHESNVNRFSNIGGQILLVPETVKSIHLRMPSVVGVNSHFRFDQIIYQTNADEFSIDAIWHPIIHCYIRRFENSVDNDYFDVLIVDKVSLHGGFIRLPKQQKPLYLNWKVLFNSVDPPTISRTILEDE
;
A
#
# COMPACT_ATOMS: atom_id res chain seq x y z
N MET A 1 -11.94 -63.63 -10.77
CA MET A 1 -11.05 -63.55 -11.95
C MET A 1 -9.77 -62.89 -11.46
N ASN A 2 -8.85 -63.69 -10.94
CA ASN A 2 -7.59 -63.24 -10.33
C ASN A 2 -6.62 -62.85 -11.45
N LYS A 3 -6.11 -61.61 -11.42
CA LYS A 3 -5.07 -61.14 -12.33
C LYS A 3 -3.77 -61.07 -11.54
N GLU A 4 -2.93 -62.08 -11.72
CA GLU A 4 -1.53 -62.08 -11.29
C GLU A 4 -0.79 -60.90 -11.95
N ILE A 5 -0.16 -60.08 -11.11
CA ILE A 5 0.84 -59.11 -11.55
C ILE A 5 2.18 -59.85 -11.50
N LYS A 6 2.77 -60.10 -12.68
CA LYS A 6 4.15 -60.57 -12.82
C LYS A 6 5.08 -59.40 -12.50
N GLU A 7 5.90 -59.57 -11.46
CA GLU A 7 7.07 -58.75 -11.22
C GLU A 7 8.11 -59.05 -12.30
N GLU A 8 8.30 -58.11 -13.22
CA GLU A 8 9.47 -58.07 -14.11
C GLU A 8 10.67 -57.53 -13.32
N THR A 9 11.64 -58.41 -13.07
CA THR A 9 12.92 -58.08 -12.46
C THR A 9 13.75 -57.30 -13.48
N ILE A 10 13.72 -55.97 -13.38
CA ILE A 10 14.63 -55.09 -14.13
C ILE A 10 16.01 -55.17 -13.47
N THR A 11 16.93 -55.90 -14.10
CA THR A 11 18.36 -55.85 -13.77
C THR A 11 18.93 -54.52 -14.22
N THR A 12 19.06 -53.58 -13.28
CA THR A 12 19.80 -52.33 -13.45
C THR A 12 21.30 -52.61 -13.53
N THR A 13 21.87 -52.46 -14.72
CA THR A 13 23.31 -52.34 -14.92
C THR A 13 23.82 -51.08 -14.23
N ASN A 14 24.60 -51.28 -13.16
CA ASN A 14 25.34 -50.28 -12.39
C ASN A 14 26.33 -49.53 -13.29
N ASN A 15 25.90 -48.43 -13.90
CA ASN A 15 26.80 -47.37 -14.32
C ASN A 15 26.85 -46.33 -13.19
N ASN A 16 27.91 -46.40 -12.39
CA ASN A 16 28.25 -45.55 -11.25
C ASN A 16 28.58 -44.09 -11.66
N ASN A 17 27.70 -43.42 -12.41
CA ASN A 17 27.74 -41.96 -12.51
C ASN A 17 26.77 -41.40 -11.48
N ASN A 18 27.28 -41.25 -10.27
CA ASN A 18 26.59 -40.93 -9.03
C ASN A 18 26.16 -39.45 -8.92
N ASP A 19 25.86 -38.81 -10.05
CA ASP A 19 25.64 -37.36 -10.15
C ASP A 19 24.18 -36.93 -9.89
N ASP A 20 23.25 -37.89 -9.79
CA ASP A 20 21.83 -37.67 -9.48
C ASP A 20 21.50 -37.89 -7.99
N LYS A 21 22.42 -37.57 -7.07
CA LYS A 21 22.09 -37.61 -5.64
C LYS A 21 21.21 -36.43 -5.26
N CYS A 22 19.99 -36.74 -4.86
CA CYS A 22 19.09 -35.79 -4.21
C CYS A 22 19.61 -35.42 -2.79
N TYR A 23 19.26 -34.23 -2.33
CA TYR A 23 19.88 -33.59 -1.16
C TYR A 23 19.06 -33.70 0.12
N PHE A 24 17.78 -34.03 0.01
CA PHE A 24 16.89 -34.17 1.15
C PHE A 24 16.58 -35.65 1.35
N ILE A 25 17.05 -36.19 2.47
CA ILE A 25 16.76 -37.55 2.92
C ILE A 25 15.64 -37.46 3.93
N PHE A 26 14.50 -38.09 3.65
CA PHE A 26 13.38 -38.19 4.58
C PHE A 26 13.05 -39.67 4.79
N GLY A 27 13.19 -40.17 6.02
CA GLY A 27 12.88 -41.57 6.33
C GLY A 27 13.83 -42.62 5.70
N GLY A 28 15.02 -42.21 5.25
CA GLY A 28 15.99 -43.09 4.61
C GLY A 28 15.98 -43.05 3.07
N ASP A 29 14.96 -42.42 2.48
CA ASP A 29 14.83 -42.24 1.03
C ASP A 29 15.00 -40.79 0.59
N TYR A 30 15.41 -40.61 -0.67
CA TYR A 30 15.58 -39.32 -1.31
C TYR A 30 14.24 -38.71 -1.73
N LEU A 31 14.04 -37.41 -1.47
CA LEU A 31 12.85 -36.70 -1.95
C LEU A 31 12.90 -36.51 -3.49
N PRO A 32 11.92 -36.95 -4.29
CA PRO A 32 12.00 -36.79 -5.74
C PRO A 32 12.10 -35.32 -6.16
N ASN A 33 12.93 -34.98 -7.16
CA ASN A 33 13.11 -33.60 -7.65
C ASN A 33 11.78 -32.92 -8.02
N ARG A 34 10.80 -33.69 -8.51
CA ARG A 34 9.44 -33.20 -8.78
C ARG A 34 8.73 -32.71 -7.52
N ILE A 35 8.86 -33.42 -6.41
CA ILE A 35 8.28 -33.00 -5.13
C ILE A 35 8.98 -31.74 -4.62
N ILE A 36 10.30 -31.65 -4.76
CA ILE A 36 11.05 -30.43 -4.40
C ILE A 36 10.59 -29.25 -5.26
N TYR A 37 10.41 -29.46 -6.56
CA TYR A 37 9.86 -28.45 -7.46
C TYR A 37 8.45 -28.02 -7.04
N LEU A 38 7.57 -28.96 -6.67
CA LEU A 38 6.24 -28.63 -6.15
C LEU A 38 6.33 -27.86 -4.84
N ILE A 39 7.19 -28.24 -3.90
CA ILE A 39 7.43 -27.48 -2.66
C ILE A 39 7.87 -26.05 -3.00
N VAL A 40 8.84 -25.89 -3.90
CA VAL A 40 9.32 -24.58 -4.36
C VAL A 40 8.20 -23.77 -5.04
N GLN A 41 7.33 -24.42 -5.80
CA GLN A 41 6.14 -23.80 -6.40
C GLN A 41 5.03 -23.48 -5.39
N GLU A 42 5.00 -24.10 -4.22
CA GLU A 42 4.05 -23.78 -3.14
C GLU A 42 4.60 -22.72 -2.17
N ILE A 43 5.92 -22.50 -2.12
CA ILE A 43 6.51 -21.42 -1.33
C ILE A 43 6.05 -20.08 -1.91
N SER A 44 5.29 -19.33 -1.11
CA SER A 44 4.79 -18.00 -1.43
C SER A 44 5.71 -16.88 -0.93
N ASN A 45 6.49 -17.16 0.12
CA ASN A 45 7.47 -16.23 0.67
C ASN A 45 8.84 -16.45 0.03
N ASP A 46 9.27 -15.48 -0.78
CA ASP A 46 10.54 -15.57 -1.48
C ASP A 46 11.77 -15.64 -0.53
N THR A 47 11.63 -15.22 0.73
CA THR A 47 12.68 -15.41 1.75
C THR A 47 12.81 -16.87 2.17
N ASP A 48 11.69 -17.56 2.36
CA ASP A 48 11.71 -19.00 2.71
C ASP A 48 12.27 -19.82 1.55
N LEU A 49 12.00 -19.39 0.33
CA LEU A 49 12.59 -19.94 -0.87
C LEU A 49 14.10 -19.73 -0.91
N ILE A 50 14.59 -18.51 -0.65
CA ILE A 50 16.04 -18.26 -0.56
C ILE A 50 16.66 -19.13 0.53
N CYS A 51 16.02 -19.22 1.69
CA CYS A 51 16.48 -20.10 2.78
C CYS A 51 16.56 -21.55 2.30
N LEU A 52 15.52 -22.07 1.63
CA LEU A 52 15.50 -23.42 1.07
C LEU A 52 16.65 -23.62 0.07
N LEU A 53 16.84 -22.68 -0.86
CA LEU A 53 17.89 -22.73 -1.85
C LEU A 53 19.29 -22.66 -1.22
N LEU A 54 19.45 -21.96 -0.09
CA LEU A 54 20.72 -21.86 0.63
C LEU A 54 20.99 -23.02 1.60
N THR A 55 20.03 -23.92 1.85
CA THR A 55 20.24 -25.07 2.75
C THR A 55 21.34 -26.02 2.25
N CYS A 56 21.52 -26.14 0.93
CA CYS A 56 22.56 -26.98 0.34
C CYS A 56 23.08 -26.38 -0.97
N LYS A 57 24.39 -26.11 -1.03
CA LYS A 57 25.06 -25.57 -2.24
C LYS A 57 24.83 -26.44 -3.47
N GLN A 58 24.92 -27.76 -3.30
CA GLN A 58 24.81 -28.75 -4.38
C GLN A 58 23.35 -28.85 -4.87
N PHE A 59 22.38 -28.75 -3.95
CA PHE A 59 20.96 -28.57 -4.27
C PHE A 59 20.72 -27.32 -5.10
N PHE A 60 21.24 -26.16 -4.67
CA PHE A 60 21.09 -24.91 -5.39
C PHE A 60 21.55 -25.02 -6.84
N TYR A 61 22.77 -25.52 -7.10
CA TYR A 61 23.30 -25.61 -8.46
C TYR A 61 22.51 -26.58 -9.34
N ASN A 62 22.14 -27.75 -8.81
CA ASN A 62 21.34 -28.72 -9.56
C ASN A 62 19.94 -28.19 -9.85
N PHE A 63 19.26 -27.64 -8.82
CA PHE A 63 17.94 -27.05 -8.97
C PHE A 63 17.96 -25.92 -9.98
N LYS A 64 18.94 -25.01 -9.86
CA LYS A 64 19.15 -23.91 -10.81
C LYS A 64 19.36 -24.45 -12.22
N ARG A 65 20.22 -25.45 -12.42
CA ARG A 65 20.48 -26.03 -13.75
C ARG A 65 19.24 -26.61 -14.42
N HIS A 66 18.37 -27.28 -13.65
CA HIS A 66 17.18 -27.94 -14.20
C HIS A 66 15.96 -27.01 -14.34
N TYR A 67 15.85 -25.98 -13.50
CA TYR A 67 14.61 -25.21 -13.38
C TYR A 67 14.78 -23.70 -13.60
N ASN A 68 15.99 -23.22 -13.95
CA ASN A 68 16.26 -21.77 -14.07
C ASN A 68 15.15 -21.03 -14.83
N ASN A 69 14.77 -21.54 -16.01
CA ASN A 69 13.89 -20.85 -16.96
C ASN A 69 12.43 -20.73 -16.50
N ASN A 70 11.99 -21.64 -15.63
CA ASN A 70 10.61 -21.72 -15.16
C ASN A 70 10.46 -21.16 -13.74
N PHE A 71 11.53 -20.58 -13.21
CA PHE A 71 11.60 -20.18 -11.83
C PHE A 71 11.88 -18.68 -11.70
N GLY A 72 11.00 -18.01 -10.97
CA GLY A 72 11.10 -16.59 -10.65
C GLY A 72 10.52 -16.34 -9.27
N PHE A 73 10.95 -15.25 -8.66
CA PHE A 73 10.35 -14.74 -7.43
C PHE A 73 8.91 -14.28 -7.70
N LYS A 74 8.00 -14.57 -6.77
CA LYS A 74 6.57 -14.31 -6.99
C LYS A 74 6.14 -12.92 -6.53
N GLY A 75 6.86 -12.35 -5.57
CA GLY A 75 6.52 -11.06 -4.98
C GLY A 75 7.08 -9.84 -5.69
N ILE A 76 7.81 -10.01 -6.81
CA ILE A 76 8.59 -8.93 -7.43
C ILE A 76 8.03 -8.58 -8.80
N GLU A 77 7.68 -7.31 -8.99
CA GLU A 77 7.32 -6.74 -10.29
C GLU A 77 8.22 -5.55 -10.62
N LEU A 78 8.66 -5.45 -11.88
CA LEU A 78 9.45 -4.31 -12.35
C LEU A 78 8.55 -3.07 -12.44
N VAL A 79 7.41 -3.21 -13.08
CA VAL A 79 6.42 -2.15 -13.17
C VAL A 79 5.38 -2.33 -12.09
N TYR A 80 5.56 -1.56 -11.03
CA TYR A 80 4.74 -1.66 -9.83
C TYR A 80 3.40 -0.95 -10.02
N GLN A 81 2.28 -1.67 -9.80
CA GLN A 81 0.91 -1.15 -9.89
C GLN A 81 0.53 -0.32 -8.65
N GLN A 82 1.33 0.65 -8.20
CA GLN A 82 0.90 1.45 -7.05
C GLN A 82 -0.23 2.38 -7.49
N GLU A 83 -1.46 2.07 -7.05
CA GLU A 83 -2.68 2.73 -7.53
C GLU A 83 -2.82 4.20 -7.11
N ASN A 84 -1.95 4.78 -6.28
CA ASN A 84 -2.23 6.11 -5.71
C ASN A 84 -1.02 7.03 -5.43
N GLN A 85 0.19 6.71 -5.87
CA GLN A 85 1.33 7.63 -5.69
C GLN A 85 1.85 8.17 -7.04
N ILE A 86 1.43 9.40 -7.33
CA ILE A 86 1.68 10.12 -8.60
C ILE A 86 3.15 10.57 -8.76
N SER A 87 4.02 10.45 -7.76
CA SER A 87 5.35 11.06 -7.82
C SER A 87 6.49 10.04 -7.96
N SER A 88 7.08 10.06 -9.17
CA SER A 88 8.39 9.55 -9.61
C SER A 88 8.45 8.12 -10.18
N SER A 89 8.18 8.00 -11.48
CA SER A 89 8.63 6.87 -12.31
C SER A 89 10.16 6.70 -12.30
N GLU A 90 10.91 7.74 -11.93
CA GLU A 90 12.36 7.68 -11.71
C GLU A 90 12.78 6.62 -10.67
N ASN A 91 11.91 6.29 -9.70
CA ASN A 91 12.21 5.28 -8.67
C ASN A 91 12.29 3.85 -9.23
N ILE A 92 11.48 3.50 -10.24
CA ILE A 92 11.41 2.13 -10.78
C ILE A 92 12.69 1.79 -11.56
N GLN A 93 13.13 2.73 -12.40
CA GLN A 93 14.34 2.58 -13.22
C GLN A 93 15.60 2.53 -12.33
N TYR A 94 15.67 3.39 -11.31
CA TYR A 94 16.82 3.45 -10.42
C TYR A 94 16.95 2.19 -9.55
N ARG A 95 15.84 1.67 -9.03
CA ARG A 95 15.88 0.50 -8.13
C ARG A 95 16.26 -0.77 -8.85
N THR A 96 15.63 -1.12 -9.97
CA THR A 96 15.89 -2.44 -10.59
C THR A 96 17.30 -2.52 -11.21
N LEU A 97 17.79 -1.43 -11.81
CA LEU A 97 19.15 -1.39 -12.35
C LEU A 97 20.20 -1.38 -11.24
N LYS A 98 19.97 -0.65 -10.14
CA LYS A 98 20.85 -0.71 -8.96
C LYS A 98 20.78 -2.10 -8.34
N VAL A 99 19.59 -2.69 -8.17
CA VAL A 99 19.36 -4.07 -7.68
C VAL A 99 20.21 -5.08 -8.47
N SER A 100 20.14 -5.08 -9.80
CA SER A 100 20.94 -6.02 -10.62
C SER A 100 22.46 -5.84 -10.46
N LYS A 101 22.93 -4.63 -10.14
CA LYS A 101 24.34 -4.30 -9.97
C LYS A 101 24.83 -4.38 -8.52
N SER A 102 23.93 -4.28 -7.55
CA SER A 102 24.21 -4.23 -6.10
C SER A 102 23.95 -5.56 -5.40
N LEU A 103 23.42 -6.57 -6.10
CA LEU A 103 23.25 -7.92 -5.58
C LEU A 103 24.62 -8.56 -5.29
N TYR A 104 24.96 -8.71 -4.01
CA TYR A 104 25.96 -9.69 -3.56
C TYR A 104 25.49 -11.15 -3.78
N LEU A 105 24.23 -11.33 -4.19
CA LEU A 105 23.60 -12.59 -4.56
C LEU A 105 23.63 -12.84 -6.08
N GLN A 106 24.78 -12.62 -6.74
CA GLN A 106 24.96 -12.89 -8.18
C GLN A 106 24.49 -14.30 -8.59
N SER A 107 24.56 -15.26 -7.66
CA SER A 107 24.06 -16.61 -7.87
C SER A 107 22.57 -16.68 -8.26
N PHE A 108 21.75 -15.72 -7.80
CA PHE A 108 20.30 -15.64 -8.04
C PHE A 108 19.91 -14.74 -9.21
N ALA A 109 20.87 -14.11 -9.92
CA ALA A 109 20.58 -13.14 -10.98
C ALA A 109 19.63 -13.69 -12.06
N ASP A 110 19.81 -14.95 -12.47
CA ASP A 110 18.95 -15.57 -13.47
C ASP A 110 17.49 -15.71 -12.99
N ILE A 111 17.28 -16.05 -11.71
CA ILE A 111 15.94 -16.16 -11.11
C ILE A 111 15.27 -14.77 -11.11
N PHE A 112 16.02 -13.72 -10.76
CA PHE A 112 15.54 -12.34 -10.86
C PHE A 112 15.19 -11.95 -12.30
N HIS A 113 16.04 -12.25 -13.28
CA HIS A 113 15.76 -11.94 -14.68
C HIS A 113 14.51 -12.68 -15.19
N ASN A 114 14.33 -13.94 -14.78
CA ASN A 114 13.13 -14.70 -15.10
C ASN A 114 11.87 -14.10 -14.47
N THR A 115 11.95 -13.54 -13.26
CA THR A 115 10.83 -12.79 -12.65
C THR A 115 10.32 -11.66 -13.54
N PHE A 116 11.23 -10.94 -14.22
CA PHE A 116 10.88 -9.79 -15.07
C PHE A 116 10.61 -10.12 -16.54
N SER A 117 10.74 -11.39 -16.93
CA SER A 117 10.71 -11.80 -18.34
C SER A 117 9.40 -11.51 -19.11
N HIS A 118 8.33 -11.13 -18.41
CA HIS A 118 7.03 -10.75 -18.99
C HIS A 118 6.81 -9.22 -19.04
N GLN A 119 7.83 -8.41 -18.71
CA GLN A 119 7.73 -6.95 -18.58
C GLN A 119 8.83 -6.24 -19.41
N ILE A 120 8.48 -5.09 -20.01
CA ILE A 120 9.42 -4.24 -20.75
C ILE A 120 9.40 -2.81 -20.18
N VAL A 121 10.59 -2.21 -20.04
CA VAL A 121 10.74 -0.77 -19.75
C VAL A 121 11.59 -0.12 -20.84
N LYS A 122 11.01 0.85 -21.55
CA LYS A 122 11.66 1.57 -22.66
C LYS A 122 11.80 3.05 -22.30
N GLY A 123 13.04 3.53 -22.19
CA GLY A 123 13.35 4.94 -21.98
C GLY A 123 13.90 5.60 -23.24
N ASN A 124 14.04 6.93 -23.24
CA ASN A 124 14.50 7.70 -24.40
C ASN A 124 15.86 7.27 -24.97
N ASN A 125 16.82 6.88 -24.12
CA ASN A 125 18.20 6.60 -24.55
C ASN A 125 18.62 5.13 -24.41
N GLN A 126 17.82 4.28 -23.76
CA GLN A 126 18.13 2.86 -23.55
C GLN A 126 16.84 2.03 -23.53
N CYS A 127 16.78 0.99 -24.37
CA CYS A 127 15.82 -0.10 -24.21
C CYS A 127 16.41 -1.09 -23.21
N TYR A 128 15.83 -1.21 -22.02
CA TYR A 128 16.13 -2.33 -21.14
C TYR A 128 15.20 -3.46 -21.50
N ASN A 129 15.53 -4.14 -22.59
CA ASN A 129 15.02 -5.48 -22.80
C ASN A 129 15.93 -6.37 -21.97
N TYR A 130 15.46 -6.93 -20.85
CA TYR A 130 16.22 -7.99 -20.19
C TYR A 130 16.17 -9.15 -21.17
N PRO A 131 17.26 -9.41 -21.92
CA PRO A 131 17.24 -10.56 -22.80
C PRO A 131 17.14 -11.72 -21.83
N ALA A 132 16.01 -12.44 -21.84
CA ALA A 132 16.08 -13.81 -21.40
C ALA A 132 17.24 -14.39 -22.22
N THR A 133 18.25 -14.90 -21.53
CA THR A 133 19.42 -15.51 -22.14
C THR A 133 18.93 -16.75 -22.86
N PHE A 134 18.35 -16.55 -24.04
CA PHE A 134 17.78 -17.57 -24.88
C PHE A 134 18.95 -18.20 -25.63
N GLY A 135 19.28 -19.42 -25.25
CA GLY A 135 19.75 -20.38 -26.24
C GLY A 135 18.65 -20.50 -27.29
N LEU A 136 19.01 -20.29 -28.56
CA LEU A 136 18.15 -20.22 -29.75
C LEU A 136 17.37 -21.51 -30.07
N ASP A 137 17.26 -22.45 -29.14
CA ASP A 137 16.69 -23.77 -29.39
C ASP A 137 15.24 -23.84 -28.85
N GLY A 138 14.31 -23.29 -29.65
CA GLY A 138 12.97 -23.86 -29.83
C GLY A 138 11.94 -23.80 -28.70
N HIS A 139 12.11 -22.99 -27.66
CA HIS A 139 11.13 -22.90 -26.57
C HIS A 139 10.31 -21.60 -26.57
N GLU A 140 9.01 -21.78 -26.30
CA GLU A 140 7.92 -20.80 -26.22
C GLU A 140 8.37 -19.37 -25.93
N GLU A 141 8.13 -18.47 -26.89
CA GLU A 141 8.38 -17.04 -26.75
C GLU A 141 7.56 -16.52 -25.54
N LYS A 142 8.25 -16.17 -24.44
CA LYS A 142 7.58 -15.68 -23.24
C LYS A 142 6.80 -14.41 -23.60
N VAL A 143 5.49 -14.49 -23.42
CA VAL A 143 4.52 -13.45 -23.76
C VAL A 143 4.78 -12.21 -22.89
N ILE A 144 5.26 -11.13 -23.50
CA ILE A 144 5.39 -9.84 -22.82
C ILE A 144 4.00 -9.26 -22.65
N THR A 145 3.56 -9.06 -21.40
CA THR A 145 2.20 -8.61 -21.08
C THR A 145 2.15 -7.20 -20.49
N LYS A 146 3.25 -6.68 -19.94
CA LYS A 146 3.33 -5.33 -19.34
C LYS A 146 4.45 -4.50 -20.00
N ALA A 147 4.18 -3.24 -20.30
CA ALA A 147 5.17 -2.31 -20.85
C ALA A 147 5.06 -0.92 -20.20
N LEU A 148 6.21 -0.31 -19.88
CA LEU A 148 6.32 1.09 -19.43
C LEU A 148 7.22 1.87 -20.39
N ILE A 149 6.69 2.95 -20.95
CA ILE A 149 7.43 3.89 -21.80
C ILE A 149 7.61 5.18 -21.01
N GLN A 150 8.86 5.52 -20.73
CA GLN A 150 9.22 6.75 -20.05
C GLN A 150 9.87 7.72 -21.03
N ILE A 151 9.20 8.84 -21.25
CA ILE A 151 9.63 9.88 -22.18
C ILE A 151 10.12 11.06 -21.36
N ASP A 152 11.40 11.40 -21.54
CA ASP A 152 11.99 12.57 -20.91
C ASP A 152 11.20 13.82 -21.34
N PRO A 153 10.69 14.63 -20.40
CA PRO A 153 9.98 15.85 -20.72
C PRO A 153 10.85 16.90 -21.43
N ASN A 154 12.18 16.76 -21.46
CA ASN A 154 13.10 17.65 -22.17
C ASN A 154 13.36 17.15 -23.61
N PRO A 155 12.66 17.70 -24.62
CA PRO A 155 12.58 17.10 -25.94
C PRO A 155 13.64 17.74 -26.84
N THR A 156 14.89 17.30 -26.76
CA THR A 156 15.87 17.78 -27.75
C THR A 156 16.07 16.81 -28.90
N ILE A 157 15.81 15.49 -28.79
CA ILE A 157 16.33 14.55 -29.81
C ILE A 157 15.42 13.35 -30.20
N VAL A 158 14.41 12.92 -29.43
CA VAL A 158 13.68 11.66 -29.76
C VAL A 158 12.19 11.88 -30.04
N GLU A 159 11.71 11.38 -31.18
CA GLU A 159 10.29 11.34 -31.55
C GLU A 159 9.57 10.19 -30.79
N PRO A 160 8.63 10.48 -29.87
CA PRO A 160 7.82 9.49 -29.12
C PRO A 160 7.20 8.32 -29.90
N PRO A 161 6.73 8.50 -31.15
CA PRO A 161 6.04 7.43 -31.90
C PRO A 161 6.94 6.22 -32.15
N LEU A 162 8.25 6.44 -32.33
CA LEU A 162 9.24 5.37 -32.52
C LEU A 162 9.41 4.49 -31.26
N LEU A 163 9.04 4.99 -30.07
CA LEU A 163 9.14 4.21 -28.85
C LEU A 163 7.98 3.22 -28.72
N VAL A 164 6.78 3.63 -29.14
CA VAL A 164 5.58 2.80 -29.10
C VAL A 164 5.57 1.79 -30.27
N ASN A 165 6.04 2.22 -31.44
CA ASN A 165 6.15 1.38 -32.62
C ASN A 165 7.19 0.28 -32.36
N GLY A 166 6.74 -0.98 -32.31
CA GLY A 166 7.57 -2.15 -32.03
C GLY A 166 7.32 -2.80 -30.67
N LEU A 167 6.33 -2.33 -29.89
CA LEU A 167 5.79 -3.15 -28.81
C LEU A 167 5.08 -4.39 -29.40
N PRO A 168 5.25 -5.59 -28.81
CA PRO A 168 4.56 -6.77 -29.29
C PRO A 168 3.06 -6.65 -28.99
N ASP A 169 2.25 -7.23 -29.88
CA ASP A 169 0.79 -7.24 -29.76
C ASP A 169 0.29 -7.98 -28.52
N THR A 170 1.16 -8.74 -27.84
CA THR A 170 0.86 -9.44 -26.58
C THR A 170 0.77 -8.52 -25.36
N VAL A 171 1.23 -7.26 -25.47
CA VAL A 171 1.18 -6.29 -24.36
C VAL A 171 -0.28 -5.99 -24.01
N LYS A 172 -0.66 -6.29 -22.77
CA LYS A 172 -1.99 -6.04 -22.20
C LYS A 172 -2.05 -4.77 -21.35
N TRP A 173 -0.93 -4.34 -20.78
CA TRP A 173 -0.85 -3.16 -19.94
C TRP A 173 0.28 -2.24 -20.43
N LEU A 174 -0.06 -0.99 -20.73
CA LEU A 174 0.88 0.02 -21.22
C LEU A 174 0.76 1.31 -20.43
N ALA A 175 1.85 1.79 -19.87
CA ALA A 175 1.95 3.12 -19.28
C ALA A 175 2.91 3.99 -20.10
N ILE A 176 2.48 5.20 -20.45
CA ILE A 176 3.25 6.21 -21.20
C ILE A 176 3.30 7.49 -20.35
N ASN A 177 4.50 7.86 -19.92
CA ASN A 177 4.72 9.06 -19.11
C ASN A 177 5.52 10.09 -19.89
N GLY A 178 5.10 11.37 -19.87
CA GLY A 178 5.96 12.50 -20.23
C GLY A 178 5.85 13.06 -21.65
N THR A 179 4.83 12.68 -22.43
CA THR A 179 4.67 13.22 -23.79
C THR A 179 3.92 14.55 -23.84
N ASN A 180 4.42 15.51 -24.61
CA ASN A 180 3.64 16.68 -25.01
C ASN A 180 2.84 16.46 -26.30
N ASN A 181 3.12 15.37 -27.03
CA ASN A 181 2.53 15.09 -28.33
C ASN A 181 1.10 14.56 -28.21
N ALA A 182 0.29 14.86 -29.23
CA ALA A 182 -1.03 14.27 -29.41
C ALA A 182 -0.90 12.76 -29.70
N LEU A 183 -1.79 11.96 -29.11
CA LEU A 183 -1.86 10.52 -29.33
C LEU A 183 -2.75 10.29 -30.56
N THR A 184 -2.20 10.52 -31.76
CA THR A 184 -2.93 10.44 -33.04
C THR A 184 -2.29 9.42 -33.98
N VAL A 185 -3.09 8.86 -34.91
CA VAL A 185 -2.59 7.95 -35.96
C VAL A 185 -1.61 8.69 -36.88
N GLU A 186 -1.90 9.96 -37.19
CA GLU A 186 -1.01 10.85 -37.96
C GLU A 186 0.30 11.12 -37.22
N GLY A 187 0.24 11.17 -35.89
CA GLY A 187 1.41 11.18 -35.03
C GLY A 187 2.17 9.86 -35.00
N GLY A 188 1.79 8.86 -35.80
CA GLY A 188 2.51 7.60 -35.95
C GLY A 188 2.34 6.61 -34.79
N TYR A 189 1.42 6.86 -33.85
CA TYR A 189 1.17 5.95 -32.74
C TYR A 189 0.41 4.70 -33.21
N ARG A 190 0.98 3.52 -32.96
CA ARG A 190 0.30 2.22 -33.10
C ARG A 190 0.38 1.48 -31.78
N LEU A 191 -0.74 1.42 -31.06
CA LEU A 191 -0.83 0.69 -29.80
C LEU A 191 -1.00 -0.83 -30.06
N PRO A 192 -0.49 -1.70 -29.17
CA PRO A 192 -0.68 -3.15 -29.26
C PRO A 192 -2.15 -3.56 -29.37
N ILE A 193 -2.48 -4.51 -30.26
CA ILE A 193 -3.88 -4.88 -30.51
C ILE A 193 -4.55 -5.64 -29.34
N CYS A 194 -3.79 -6.27 -28.43
CA CYS A 194 -4.32 -6.91 -27.22
C CYS A 194 -4.26 -6.01 -25.98
N LEU A 195 -4.07 -4.70 -26.15
CA LEU A 195 -3.94 -3.79 -25.02
C LEU A 195 -5.27 -3.67 -24.25
N GLU A 196 -5.28 -4.09 -23.00
CA GLU A 196 -6.45 -4.07 -22.10
C GLU A 196 -6.44 -2.85 -21.17
N ARG A 197 -5.26 -2.30 -20.83
CA ARG A 197 -5.11 -1.11 -20.00
C ARG A 197 -4.08 -0.13 -20.53
N LEU A 198 -4.46 1.15 -20.58
CA LEU A 198 -3.59 2.26 -20.98
C LEU A 198 -3.54 3.34 -19.89
N GLU A 199 -2.35 3.69 -19.44
CA GLU A 199 -2.10 4.87 -18.60
C GLU A 199 -1.30 5.91 -19.39
N PHE A 200 -1.93 7.02 -19.75
CA PHE A 200 -1.31 8.07 -20.55
C PHE A 200 -1.20 9.38 -19.76
N LYS A 201 0.01 9.68 -19.27
CA LYS A 201 0.34 10.89 -18.52
C LYS A 201 1.04 11.92 -19.41
N GLY A 202 0.39 12.28 -20.51
CA GLY A 202 0.83 13.34 -21.42
C GLY A 202 0.26 14.71 -21.05
N LYS A 203 1.00 15.80 -21.30
CA LYS A 203 0.65 17.14 -20.78
C LYS A 203 -0.41 17.90 -21.58
N SER A 204 -0.81 17.46 -22.78
CA SER A 204 -1.68 18.30 -23.64
C SER A 204 -2.25 17.61 -24.90
N GLY A 205 -2.15 16.29 -25.02
CA GLY A 205 -2.43 15.63 -26.30
C GLY A 205 -3.92 15.46 -26.59
N VAL A 206 -4.34 15.80 -27.81
CA VAL A 206 -5.58 15.27 -28.40
C VAL A 206 -5.39 13.76 -28.62
N ILE A 207 -6.38 12.96 -28.27
CA ILE A 207 -6.43 11.54 -28.65
C ILE A 207 -7.21 11.43 -29.95
N GLY A 208 -6.55 10.94 -30.99
CA GLY A 208 -7.17 10.77 -32.31
C GLY A 208 -8.10 9.56 -32.36
N LYS A 209 -9.14 9.65 -33.19
CA LYS A 209 -10.02 8.52 -33.49
C LYS A 209 -9.22 7.36 -34.08
N GLY A 210 -9.49 6.13 -33.62
CA GLY A 210 -8.85 4.90 -34.10
C GLY A 210 -7.45 4.61 -33.55
N VAL A 211 -6.95 5.39 -32.59
CA VAL A 211 -5.64 5.14 -31.96
C VAL A 211 -5.72 4.14 -30.82
N LEU A 212 -6.81 4.20 -30.05
CA LEU A 212 -7.07 3.26 -28.96
C LEU A 212 -7.62 1.95 -29.55
N PRO A 213 -7.06 0.78 -29.18
CA PRO A 213 -7.52 -0.50 -29.71
C PRO A 213 -8.84 -0.93 -29.07
N GLU A 214 -9.66 -1.68 -29.81
CA GLU A 214 -10.96 -2.23 -29.35
C GLU A 214 -10.84 -3.29 -28.24
N SER A 215 -9.63 -3.71 -27.89
CA SER A 215 -9.37 -4.57 -26.73
C SER A 215 -9.33 -3.80 -25.41
N LEU A 216 -9.29 -2.47 -25.45
CA LEU A 216 -9.02 -1.63 -24.28
C LEU A 216 -10.20 -1.64 -23.31
N VAL A 217 -9.94 -1.98 -22.05
CA VAL A 217 -10.94 -2.07 -20.97
C VAL A 217 -10.77 -0.94 -19.95
N GLU A 218 -9.53 -0.56 -19.64
CA GLU A 218 -9.20 0.48 -18.65
C GLU A 218 -8.38 1.60 -19.29
N LEU A 219 -8.80 2.85 -19.08
CA LEU A 219 -8.16 4.05 -19.64
C LEU A 219 -7.91 5.10 -18.57
N CYS A 220 -6.64 5.42 -18.30
CA CYS A 220 -6.23 6.46 -17.37
C CYS A 220 -5.55 7.59 -18.13
N LEU A 221 -6.09 8.81 -18.03
CA LEU A 221 -5.67 9.99 -18.77
C LEU A 221 -5.36 11.15 -17.82
N VAL A 222 -4.45 12.02 -18.28
CA VAL A 222 -4.45 13.42 -17.83
C VAL A 222 -5.47 14.20 -18.68
N ALA A 223 -6.32 14.99 -18.04
CA ALA A 223 -7.47 15.66 -18.67
C ALA A 223 -7.09 16.39 -19.97
N PRO A 224 -7.63 15.95 -21.14
CA PRO A 224 -7.35 16.62 -22.40
C PRO A 224 -8.05 17.99 -22.44
N PRO A 225 -7.39 19.07 -22.88
CA PRO A 225 -7.99 20.40 -22.93
C PRO A 225 -9.24 20.50 -23.82
N ILE A 226 -9.35 19.62 -24.81
CA ILE A 226 -10.41 19.62 -25.84
C ILE A 226 -11.43 18.49 -25.60
N GLY A 227 -11.34 17.80 -24.45
CA GLY A 227 -12.21 16.67 -24.13
C GLY A 227 -11.93 15.40 -24.93
N LEU A 228 -12.93 14.51 -24.97
CA LEU A 228 -12.91 13.23 -25.66
C LEU A 228 -14.04 13.22 -26.70
N ALA A 229 -13.68 13.41 -27.96
CA ALA A 229 -14.64 13.43 -29.06
C ALA A 229 -15.32 12.06 -29.24
N GLU A 230 -16.50 12.08 -29.88
CA GLU A 230 -17.28 10.89 -30.16
C GLU A 230 -16.48 9.84 -30.96
N GLY A 231 -16.50 8.59 -30.50
CA GLY A 231 -15.80 7.46 -31.11
C GLY A 231 -14.28 7.48 -30.93
N VAL A 232 -13.72 8.36 -30.09
CA VAL A 232 -12.30 8.30 -29.70
C VAL A 232 -12.04 7.17 -28.70
N VAL A 233 -12.92 7.03 -27.71
CA VAL A 233 -12.87 5.95 -26.71
C VAL A 233 -13.62 4.73 -27.26
N PRO A 234 -12.99 3.55 -27.35
CA PRO A 234 -13.65 2.32 -27.80
C PRO A 234 -14.81 1.91 -26.88
N GLU A 235 -15.83 1.23 -27.44
CA GLU A 235 -16.99 0.73 -26.66
C GLU A 235 -16.62 -0.39 -25.68
N SER A 236 -15.46 -1.00 -25.83
CA SER A 236 -14.90 -2.00 -24.91
C SER A 236 -14.50 -1.42 -23.55
N VAL A 237 -14.28 -0.10 -23.46
CA VAL A 237 -13.76 0.56 -22.25
C VAL A 237 -14.84 0.59 -21.17
N ARG A 238 -14.51 0.03 -20.00
CA ARG A 238 -15.41 -0.10 -18.84
C ARG A 238 -15.02 0.81 -17.68
N SER A 239 -13.77 1.24 -17.61
CA SER A 239 -13.22 2.09 -16.55
C SER A 239 -12.42 3.25 -17.13
N ILE A 240 -12.77 4.48 -16.76
CA ILE A 240 -12.04 5.68 -17.16
C ILE A 240 -11.64 6.47 -15.92
N THR A 241 -10.34 6.82 -15.84
CA THR A 241 -9.80 7.74 -14.85
C THR A 241 -9.23 8.97 -15.55
N ILE A 242 -9.71 10.16 -15.20
CA ILE A 242 -9.21 11.44 -15.68
C ILE A 242 -8.66 12.21 -14.49
N SER A 243 -7.40 12.65 -14.62
CA SER A 243 -6.71 13.44 -13.61
C SER A 243 -6.27 14.78 -14.19
N ASN A 244 -6.49 15.90 -13.50
CA ASN A 244 -5.92 17.17 -13.94
C ASN A 244 -4.53 17.40 -13.36
N ALA A 245 -3.56 17.68 -14.23
CA ALA A 245 -2.22 18.11 -13.83
C ALA A 245 -2.14 19.63 -13.53
N ARG A 246 -3.13 20.43 -13.93
CA ARG A 246 -3.15 21.89 -13.79
C ARG A 246 -4.39 22.32 -13.00
N HIS A 247 -4.21 22.72 -11.74
CA HIS A 247 -5.26 23.00 -10.76
C HIS A 247 -6.37 24.03 -11.09
N ASN A 248 -6.49 24.57 -12.30
CA ASN A 248 -7.33 25.76 -12.56
C ASN A 248 -8.18 25.74 -13.84
N MET A 249 -8.24 24.65 -14.62
CA MET A 249 -9.13 24.61 -15.79
C MET A 249 -10.35 23.77 -15.49
N ALA A 250 -11.54 24.38 -15.51
CA ALA A 250 -12.79 23.65 -15.39
C ALA A 250 -12.98 22.78 -16.65
N MET A 251 -13.27 21.51 -16.45
CA MET A 251 -13.66 20.60 -17.52
C MET A 251 -14.98 21.09 -18.13
N ASP A 252 -15.08 21.16 -19.47
CA ASP A 252 -16.35 21.36 -20.18
C ASP A 252 -16.97 19.99 -20.48
N PRO A 253 -18.01 19.56 -19.74
CA PRO A 253 -18.62 18.25 -19.93
C PRO A 253 -19.27 18.06 -21.32
N LEU A 254 -19.53 19.13 -22.09
CA LEU A 254 -20.06 18.97 -23.45
C LEU A 254 -19.02 18.41 -24.44
N THR A 255 -17.74 18.43 -24.06
CA THR A 255 -16.63 17.94 -24.90
C THR A 255 -16.26 16.48 -24.64
N TYR A 256 -16.89 15.82 -23.66
CA TYR A 256 -16.58 14.44 -23.28
C TYR A 256 -17.73 13.51 -23.67
N ASN A 257 -17.42 12.55 -24.54
CA ASN A 257 -18.32 11.49 -24.95
C ASN A 257 -17.86 10.18 -24.32
N TRP A 258 -18.73 9.56 -23.55
CA TRP A 258 -18.44 8.32 -22.83
C TRP A 258 -18.99 7.12 -23.60
N PRO A 259 -18.30 5.96 -23.58
CA PRO A 259 -18.83 4.75 -24.16
C PRO A 259 -20.09 4.29 -23.41
N SER A 260 -21.00 3.66 -24.14
CA SER A 260 -22.32 3.27 -23.61
C SER A 260 -22.27 2.18 -22.54
N HIS A 261 -21.16 1.44 -22.48
CA HIS A 261 -20.90 0.34 -21.54
C HIS A 261 -20.04 0.76 -20.33
N LEU A 262 -19.76 2.05 -20.15
CA LEU A 262 -18.91 2.52 -19.05
C LEU A 262 -19.52 2.17 -17.69
N THR A 263 -18.74 1.51 -16.84
CA THR A 263 -19.16 1.08 -15.49
C THR A 263 -18.48 1.86 -14.37
N SER A 264 -17.28 2.40 -14.60
CA SER A 264 -16.52 3.18 -13.63
C SER A 264 -15.99 4.47 -14.25
N LEU A 265 -16.21 5.60 -13.59
CA LEU A 265 -15.72 6.91 -13.98
C LEU A 265 -15.12 7.64 -12.78
N THR A 266 -13.86 8.04 -12.88
CA THR A 266 -13.14 8.77 -11.84
C THR A 266 -12.58 10.06 -12.43
N ILE A 267 -13.02 11.22 -11.93
CA ILE A 267 -12.57 12.56 -12.34
C ILE A 267 -11.96 13.26 -11.12
N ILE A 268 -10.63 13.33 -11.09
CA ILE A 268 -9.83 13.82 -9.95
C ILE A 268 -9.20 15.17 -10.29
N ASN A 269 -9.20 16.10 -9.33
CA ASN A 269 -8.60 17.44 -9.40
C ASN A 269 -9.22 18.40 -10.43
N ASP A 270 -10.21 17.95 -11.19
CA ASP A 270 -11.05 18.78 -12.05
C ASP A 270 -12.37 19.08 -11.36
N ALA A 271 -12.64 20.36 -11.13
CA ALA A 271 -13.98 20.77 -10.74
C ALA A 271 -14.83 20.87 -12.01
N VAL A 272 -15.74 19.92 -12.19
CA VAL A 272 -16.74 19.99 -13.27
C VAL A 272 -17.74 21.08 -12.92
N ALA A 273 -17.93 22.04 -13.83
CA ALA A 273 -18.74 23.23 -13.55
C ALA A 273 -20.22 22.88 -13.34
N VAL A 274 -20.80 22.12 -14.28
CA VAL A 274 -22.19 21.67 -14.27
C VAL A 274 -22.27 20.37 -15.04
N ILE A 275 -22.85 19.31 -14.47
CA ILE A 275 -23.14 18.08 -15.20
C ILE A 275 -24.45 18.25 -15.98
N PRO A 276 -24.46 18.26 -17.33
CA PRO A 276 -25.70 18.31 -18.09
C PRO A 276 -26.47 16.98 -17.97
N ARG A 277 -27.80 17.04 -18.16
CA ARG A 277 -28.63 15.83 -18.20
C ARG A 277 -28.17 14.93 -19.35
N GLY A 278 -28.00 13.64 -19.07
CA GLY A 278 -27.52 12.67 -20.04
C GLY A 278 -26.00 12.59 -20.17
N PHE A 279 -25.24 13.40 -19.43
CA PHE A 279 -23.77 13.33 -19.43
C PHE A 279 -23.25 11.99 -18.91
N LEU A 280 -23.82 11.47 -17.82
CA LEU A 280 -23.36 10.21 -17.23
C LEU A 280 -24.05 9.02 -17.90
N PRO A 281 -23.31 7.99 -18.35
CA PRO A 281 -23.89 6.76 -18.89
C PRO A 281 -24.83 6.08 -17.90
N SER A 282 -25.93 5.51 -18.39
CA SER A 282 -26.90 4.81 -17.54
C SER A 282 -26.42 3.48 -16.97
N THR A 283 -25.27 2.98 -17.44
CA THR A 283 -24.61 1.73 -16.99
C THR A 283 -23.63 1.96 -15.84
N LEU A 284 -23.40 3.21 -15.45
CA LEU A 284 -22.36 3.55 -14.50
C LEU A 284 -22.68 3.00 -13.10
N THR A 285 -21.79 2.17 -12.56
CA THR A 285 -21.90 1.57 -11.23
C THR A 285 -20.99 2.23 -10.19
N SER A 286 -19.92 2.91 -10.63
CA SER A 286 -18.98 3.63 -9.77
C SER A 286 -18.68 5.02 -10.32
N LEU A 287 -18.80 6.05 -9.48
CA LEU A 287 -18.50 7.44 -9.84
C LEU A 287 -17.69 8.11 -8.72
N GLU A 288 -16.50 8.58 -9.05
CA GLU A 288 -15.74 9.53 -8.24
C GLU A 288 -15.61 10.85 -9.00
N ILE A 289 -16.12 11.95 -8.44
CA ILE A 289 -16.15 13.23 -9.15
C ILE A 289 -16.01 14.41 -8.19
N THR A 290 -15.32 15.45 -8.67
CA THR A 290 -15.26 16.75 -8.01
C THR A 290 -16.09 17.77 -8.80
N LEU A 291 -17.04 18.43 -8.14
CA LEU A 291 -17.91 19.45 -8.71
C LEU A 291 -17.53 20.84 -8.20
N THR A 292 -17.69 21.88 -9.01
CA THR A 292 -17.61 23.25 -8.48
C THR A 292 -18.80 23.52 -7.56
N ALA A 293 -20.01 23.17 -7.98
CA ALA A 293 -21.25 23.42 -7.26
C ALA A 293 -22.31 22.34 -7.52
N LEU A 294 -23.28 22.22 -6.62
CA LEU A 294 -24.45 21.34 -6.79
C LEU A 294 -25.57 22.12 -7.49
N VAL A 295 -25.95 21.66 -8.68
CA VAL A 295 -27.05 22.26 -9.44
C VAL A 295 -28.37 21.58 -9.08
N PRO A 296 -29.46 22.34 -8.81
CA PRO A 296 -30.78 21.77 -8.57
C PRO A 296 -31.23 20.85 -9.71
N GLY A 297 -31.71 19.65 -9.37
CA GLY A 297 -32.21 18.69 -10.35
C GLY A 297 -31.12 17.89 -11.09
N MET A 298 -29.90 17.87 -10.57
CA MET A 298 -28.87 16.90 -10.98
C MET A 298 -29.37 15.48 -10.69
N VAL A 299 -29.26 14.59 -11.68
CA VAL A 299 -29.72 13.20 -11.60
C VAL A 299 -28.54 12.27 -11.86
N PHE A 300 -28.31 11.33 -10.95
CA PHE A 300 -27.31 10.27 -11.14
C PHE A 300 -27.95 9.02 -11.75
N PRO A 301 -27.18 8.20 -12.51
CA PRO A 301 -27.63 6.91 -13.00
C PRO A 301 -28.18 6.02 -11.87
N ARG A 302 -29.31 5.33 -12.11
CA ARG A 302 -29.92 4.47 -11.09
C ARG A 302 -29.08 3.24 -10.74
N SER A 303 -28.26 2.79 -11.68
CA SER A 303 -27.30 1.68 -11.54
C SER A 303 -26.13 1.98 -10.60
N LEU A 304 -26.01 3.21 -10.09
CA LEU A 304 -24.85 3.64 -9.33
C LEU A 304 -24.82 2.94 -7.96
N VAL A 305 -23.76 2.19 -7.71
CA VAL A 305 -23.49 1.43 -6.48
C VAL A 305 -22.55 2.20 -5.56
N ASN A 306 -21.53 2.86 -6.13
CA ASN A 306 -20.54 3.65 -5.41
C ASN A 306 -20.52 5.11 -5.92
N LEU A 307 -20.67 6.08 -5.01
CA LEU A 307 -20.57 7.49 -5.31
C LEU A 307 -19.61 8.19 -4.34
N LYS A 308 -18.53 8.76 -4.86
CA LYS A 308 -17.65 9.68 -4.14
C LYS A 308 -17.74 11.06 -4.77
N LEU A 309 -18.30 12.00 -4.02
CA LEU A 309 -18.63 13.33 -4.51
C LEU A 309 -17.93 14.38 -3.66
N SER A 310 -17.05 15.14 -4.28
CA SER A 310 -16.42 16.32 -3.69
C SER A 310 -17.03 17.60 -4.29
N VAL A 311 -17.33 18.61 -3.49
CA VAL A 311 -17.87 19.91 -3.96
C VAL A 311 -16.93 21.02 -3.54
N CYS A 312 -16.44 21.87 -4.46
CA CYS A 312 -15.36 22.84 -4.18
C CYS A 312 -15.81 24.23 -3.73
N THR A 313 -16.97 24.73 -4.16
CA THR A 313 -17.35 26.14 -3.94
C THR A 313 -18.47 26.30 -2.92
N GLN A 314 -18.59 27.51 -2.34
CA GLN A 314 -19.65 27.92 -1.43
C GLN A 314 -20.95 28.36 -2.14
N ALA A 315 -21.04 28.20 -3.47
CA ALA A 315 -22.20 28.68 -4.23
C ALA A 315 -23.48 27.92 -3.83
N SER A 316 -24.62 28.61 -3.89
CA SER A 316 -25.93 28.13 -3.45
C SER A 316 -26.20 26.68 -3.88
N HIS A 317 -26.24 25.78 -2.89
CA HIS A 317 -26.38 24.35 -3.14
C HIS A 317 -27.87 24.01 -3.34
N GLY A 318 -28.20 23.46 -4.51
CA GLY A 318 -29.47 22.76 -4.68
C GLY A 318 -29.56 21.51 -3.81
N PRO A 319 -30.76 20.99 -3.54
CA PRO A 319 -30.90 19.71 -2.87
C PRO A 319 -30.32 18.58 -3.75
N LEU A 320 -29.49 17.74 -3.14
CA LEU A 320 -28.98 16.47 -3.60
C LEU A 320 -29.96 15.35 -3.20
N ASP A 321 -30.85 14.98 -4.12
CA ASP A 321 -31.78 13.87 -3.90
C ASP A 321 -31.21 12.57 -4.48
N LEU A 322 -30.71 11.68 -3.62
CA LEU A 322 -30.21 10.35 -3.99
C LEU A 322 -31.22 9.25 -3.66
N SER A 323 -32.45 9.59 -3.28
CA SER A 323 -33.47 8.59 -2.89
C SER A 323 -33.86 7.65 -4.04
N LEU A 324 -33.64 8.07 -5.29
CA LEU A 324 -33.91 7.27 -6.49
C LEU A 324 -32.77 6.31 -6.87
N ASN A 325 -31.60 6.44 -6.24
CA ASN A 325 -30.45 5.56 -6.47
C ASN A 325 -30.56 4.32 -5.58
N THR A 326 -31.53 3.45 -5.90
CA THR A 326 -31.87 2.27 -5.09
C THR A 326 -30.77 1.22 -5.02
N ASP A 327 -29.78 1.27 -5.91
CA ASP A 327 -28.65 0.34 -5.91
C ASP A 327 -27.43 0.90 -5.18
N LEU A 328 -27.50 2.16 -4.70
CA LEU A 328 -26.38 2.84 -4.06
C LEU A 328 -26.11 2.24 -2.69
N THR A 329 -24.92 1.65 -2.52
CA THR A 329 -24.46 1.05 -1.27
C THR A 329 -23.38 1.87 -0.57
N THR A 330 -22.61 2.65 -1.33
CA THR A 330 -21.47 3.43 -0.83
C THR A 330 -21.61 4.88 -1.26
N LEU A 331 -21.59 5.79 -0.29
CA LEU A 331 -21.63 7.23 -0.52
C LEU A 331 -20.55 7.93 0.30
N GLU A 332 -19.65 8.66 -0.35
CA GLU A 332 -18.71 9.59 0.29
C GLU A 332 -18.99 11.01 -0.21
N LEU A 333 -19.36 11.91 0.71
CA LEU A 333 -19.59 13.32 0.44
C LEU A 333 -18.49 14.14 1.12
N SER A 334 -17.79 14.97 0.34
CA SER A 334 -16.78 15.89 0.83
C SER A 334 -17.06 17.31 0.34
N ALA A 335 -16.90 18.30 1.22
CA ALA A 335 -16.99 19.71 0.85
C ALA A 335 -16.11 20.53 1.79
N PRO A 336 -15.51 21.65 1.34
CA PRO A 336 -14.71 22.50 2.18
C PRO A 336 -15.54 23.01 3.37
N GLN A 337 -14.85 23.29 4.47
CA GLN A 337 -15.39 23.45 5.84
C GLN A 337 -16.39 24.60 6.06
N SER A 338 -16.87 25.27 5.02
CA SER A 338 -17.72 26.46 5.13
C SER A 338 -18.97 26.34 4.27
N PHE A 339 -19.84 25.38 4.60
CA PHE A 339 -21.26 25.60 4.28
C PHE A 339 -21.74 26.83 5.06
N PRO A 340 -22.57 27.70 4.46
CA PRO A 340 -23.25 28.74 5.21
C PRO A 340 -23.96 28.09 6.40
N LYS A 341 -23.71 28.59 7.63
CA LYS A 341 -24.24 28.03 8.90
C LYS A 341 -25.76 27.81 8.93
N ASN A 342 -26.48 28.40 7.98
CA ASN A 342 -27.94 28.36 7.89
C ASN A 342 -28.50 27.18 7.08
N ILE A 343 -27.66 26.37 6.42
CA ILE A 343 -28.14 25.24 5.61
C ILE A 343 -28.20 23.96 6.46
N LYS A 344 -29.42 23.45 6.70
CA LYS A 344 -29.67 22.16 7.36
C LYS A 344 -29.68 21.03 6.33
N ILE A 345 -28.94 19.95 6.60
CA ILE A 345 -28.76 18.83 5.66
C ILE A 345 -30.04 18.07 5.35
N GLY A 346 -30.96 17.96 6.32
CA GLY A 346 -32.18 17.16 6.16
C GLY A 346 -33.08 17.65 5.02
N ASN A 347 -32.93 18.92 4.60
CA ASN A 347 -33.65 19.49 3.47
C ASN A 347 -32.85 19.43 2.17
N THR A 348 -31.52 19.24 2.25
CA THR A 348 -30.63 19.31 1.09
C THR A 348 -30.10 17.96 0.65
N VAL A 349 -30.03 16.93 1.50
CA VAL A 349 -29.54 15.61 1.10
C VAL A 349 -30.55 14.56 1.49
N ARG A 350 -31.03 13.79 0.50
CA ARG A 350 -31.88 12.62 0.74
C ARG A 350 -31.10 11.36 0.40
N LEU A 351 -30.94 10.49 1.39
CA LEU A 351 -30.17 9.25 1.28
C LEU A 351 -31.07 8.07 0.90
N PRO A 352 -30.62 7.14 0.04
CA PRO A 352 -31.35 5.90 -0.22
C PRO A 352 -31.21 4.95 0.98
N SER A 353 -32.24 4.12 1.21
CA SER A 353 -32.28 3.17 2.33
C SER A 353 -31.29 2.01 2.20
N THR A 354 -30.70 1.81 1.02
CA THR A 354 -29.78 0.72 0.68
C THR A 354 -28.33 0.98 1.06
N LEU A 355 -28.00 2.19 1.54
CA LEU A 355 -26.62 2.51 1.92
C LEU A 355 -26.13 1.63 3.06
N THR A 356 -24.94 1.07 2.85
CA THR A 356 -24.18 0.32 3.85
C THR A 356 -22.93 1.08 4.30
N HIS A 357 -22.41 2.00 3.48
CA HIS A 357 -21.24 2.83 3.76
C HIS A 357 -21.56 4.30 3.49
N LEU A 358 -21.34 5.16 4.50
CA LEU A 358 -21.61 6.59 4.42
C LEU A 358 -20.44 7.40 4.99
N GLY A 359 -19.80 8.21 4.15
CA GLY A 359 -18.80 9.21 4.52
C GLY A 359 -19.35 10.63 4.35
N LEU A 360 -19.27 11.44 5.40
CA LEU A 360 -19.73 12.84 5.45
C LEU A 360 -18.58 13.72 5.94
N HIS A 361 -17.68 14.09 5.04
CA HIS A 361 -16.49 14.91 5.31
C HIS A 361 -16.80 16.41 5.18
N THR A 362 -17.96 16.81 5.66
CA THR A 362 -18.40 18.19 5.71
C THR A 362 -19.13 18.48 7.02
N ILE A 363 -19.10 19.74 7.46
CA ILE A 363 -19.74 20.20 8.69
C ILE A 363 -21.18 20.57 8.37
N LEU A 364 -22.09 19.65 8.65
CA LEU A 364 -23.51 19.76 8.36
C LEU A 364 -24.30 19.19 9.56
N PRO A 365 -24.97 20.03 10.36
CA PRO A 365 -25.76 19.57 11.49
C PRO A 365 -26.85 18.60 11.02
N ILE A 366 -26.82 17.37 11.55
CA ILE A 366 -27.85 16.36 11.28
C ILE A 366 -28.95 16.55 12.32
N PRO A 367 -30.19 16.92 11.91
CA PRO A 367 -31.25 17.23 12.88
C PRO A 367 -31.69 16.01 13.70
N SER A 368 -31.64 14.81 13.11
CA SER A 368 -31.98 13.54 13.78
C SER A 368 -31.23 12.41 13.07
N LEU A 369 -30.44 11.64 13.83
CA LEU A 369 -29.67 10.52 13.29
C LEU A 369 -30.59 9.38 12.85
N SER A 370 -31.68 9.15 13.59
CA SER A 370 -32.61 8.06 13.34
C SER A 370 -33.40 8.20 12.02
N THR A 371 -33.66 9.44 11.60
CA THR A 371 -34.38 9.76 10.36
C THR A 371 -33.47 9.98 9.17
N PHE A 372 -32.26 10.50 9.40
CA PHE A 372 -31.32 10.80 8.33
C PHE A 372 -30.47 9.58 7.92
N ILE A 373 -29.98 8.80 8.90
CA ILE A 373 -29.08 7.69 8.63
C ILE A 373 -29.88 6.42 8.30
N PRO A 374 -29.60 5.75 7.17
CA PRO A 374 -30.26 4.50 6.82
C PRO A 374 -30.06 3.41 7.89
N GLN A 375 -31.12 2.66 8.20
CA GLN A 375 -31.12 1.62 9.23
C GLN A 375 -30.25 0.39 8.89
N GLY A 376 -29.82 0.25 7.63
CA GLY A 376 -28.90 -0.81 7.18
C GLY A 376 -27.42 -0.42 7.19
N LEU A 377 -27.08 0.78 7.68
CA LEU A 377 -25.72 1.32 7.59
C LEU A 377 -24.74 0.52 8.47
N ARG A 378 -23.59 0.14 7.91
CA ARG A 378 -22.52 -0.63 8.57
C ARG A 378 -21.28 0.19 8.84
N TYR A 379 -20.97 1.16 7.97
CA TYR A 379 -19.84 2.07 8.11
C TYR A 379 -20.31 3.53 8.08
N LEU A 380 -19.92 4.30 9.09
CA LEU A 380 -20.16 5.74 9.16
C LEU A 380 -18.85 6.48 9.38
N SER A 381 -18.49 7.38 8.46
CA SER A 381 -17.47 8.40 8.69
C SER A 381 -18.10 9.79 8.67
N THR A 382 -17.90 10.59 9.70
CA THR A 382 -18.53 11.92 9.77
C THR A 382 -17.72 12.87 10.65
N HIS A 383 -17.93 14.18 10.48
CA HIS A 383 -17.52 15.16 11.47
C HIS A 383 -18.29 14.98 12.79
N TRP A 384 -17.60 15.21 13.91
CA TRP A 384 -18.20 15.21 15.25
C TRP A 384 -19.33 16.23 15.38
N ASP A 385 -19.15 17.43 14.80
CA ASP A 385 -20.15 18.49 14.80
C ASP A 385 -21.48 18.08 14.15
N ASN A 386 -21.48 17.03 13.32
CA ASN A 386 -22.71 16.55 12.68
C ASN A 386 -23.58 15.75 13.65
N ILE A 387 -23.01 15.17 14.72
CA ILE A 387 -23.70 14.22 15.60
C ILE A 387 -23.72 14.63 17.08
N LYS A 388 -22.85 15.56 17.51
CA LYS A 388 -22.62 15.89 18.92
C LYS A 388 -23.86 16.38 19.68
N ASP A 389 -24.78 17.04 18.98
CA ASP A 389 -26.00 17.61 19.56
C ASP A 389 -27.21 16.67 19.40
N SER A 390 -27.01 15.48 18.83
CA SER A 390 -28.10 14.52 18.65
C SER A 390 -28.37 13.74 19.92
N SER A 391 -29.65 13.69 20.31
CA SER A 391 -30.14 12.78 21.35
C SER A 391 -30.39 11.35 20.83
N ASP A 392 -30.34 11.16 19.52
CA ASP A 392 -30.67 9.89 18.88
C ASP A 392 -29.50 8.91 19.00
N GLN A 393 -29.84 7.62 19.11
CA GLN A 393 -28.84 6.55 19.03
C GLN A 393 -28.42 6.34 17.57
N LEU A 394 -27.16 5.93 17.37
CA LEU A 394 -26.67 5.46 16.07
C LEU A 394 -27.41 4.17 15.65
N PRO A 395 -27.51 3.89 14.33
CA PRO A 395 -28.12 2.66 13.85
C PRO A 395 -27.47 1.43 14.47
N THR A 396 -28.28 0.47 14.89
CA THR A 396 -27.77 -0.72 15.57
C THR A 396 -26.97 -1.63 14.65
N THR A 397 -27.12 -1.51 13.32
CA THR A 397 -26.34 -2.25 12.32
C THR A 397 -24.89 -1.79 12.14
N LEU A 398 -24.50 -0.68 12.79
CA LEU A 398 -23.22 -0.04 12.58
C LEU A 398 -22.08 -0.88 13.19
N THR A 399 -21.12 -1.30 12.36
CA THR A 399 -19.94 -2.08 12.80
C THR A 399 -18.67 -1.25 12.82
N GLN A 400 -18.61 -0.14 12.08
CA GLN A 400 -17.45 0.73 11.99
C GLN A 400 -17.85 2.21 12.08
N LEU A 401 -17.11 2.97 12.88
CA LEU A 401 -17.35 4.40 13.09
C LEU A 401 -16.04 5.20 12.99
N LYS A 402 -16.06 6.26 12.20
CA LYS A 402 -14.96 7.23 12.08
C LYS A 402 -15.46 8.64 12.36
N LEU A 403 -15.08 9.20 13.52
CA LEU A 403 -15.41 10.56 13.92
C LEU A 403 -14.21 11.47 13.70
N ILE A 404 -14.41 12.50 12.89
CA ILE A 404 -13.38 13.47 12.51
C ILE A 404 -13.63 14.78 13.25
N ARG A 405 -12.58 15.42 13.74
CA ARG A 405 -12.63 16.68 14.53
C ARG A 405 -13.50 16.59 15.79
N VAL A 406 -13.23 15.61 16.64
CA VAL A 406 -13.82 15.53 17.99
C VAL A 406 -13.33 16.73 18.81
N THR A 407 -14.25 17.64 19.12
CA THR A 407 -14.02 18.94 19.82
C THR A 407 -14.68 19.00 21.20
N SER A 408 -15.31 17.92 21.65
CA SER A 408 -15.87 17.81 23.01
C SER A 408 -15.83 16.35 23.48
N PRO A 409 -15.99 16.09 24.79
CA PRO A 409 -16.10 14.72 25.31
C PRO A 409 -17.22 13.94 24.61
N ILE A 410 -16.98 12.66 24.33
CA ILE A 410 -17.97 11.75 23.75
C ILE A 410 -18.88 11.25 24.88
N PRO A 411 -20.19 11.55 24.87
CA PRO A 411 -21.10 11.09 25.92
C PRO A 411 -21.13 9.57 26.05
N ILE A 412 -21.20 9.07 27.28
CA ILE A 412 -21.46 7.65 27.55
C ILE A 412 -22.82 7.30 26.95
N GLY A 413 -22.89 6.18 26.23
CA GLY A 413 -24.12 5.74 25.56
C GLY A 413 -24.36 6.34 24.18
N LEU A 414 -23.51 7.25 23.67
CA LEU A 414 -23.63 7.62 22.25
C LEU A 414 -23.28 6.45 21.33
N LEU A 415 -22.29 5.64 21.73
CA LEU A 415 -21.83 4.47 20.98
C LEU A 415 -22.48 3.14 21.43
N ALA A 416 -23.28 3.15 22.50
CA ALA A 416 -23.91 1.97 23.10
C ALA A 416 -25.43 2.19 23.30
N PRO A 417 -26.32 1.19 23.15
CA PRO A 417 -26.07 -0.24 22.95
C PRO A 417 -26.30 -0.63 21.48
N CYS A 418 -25.38 -0.26 20.58
CA CYS A 418 -25.47 -0.72 19.18
C CYS A 418 -25.41 -2.26 19.14
N THR A 419 -26.37 -2.92 18.48
CA THR A 419 -26.46 -4.38 18.31
C THR A 419 -26.83 -4.73 16.85
N PRO A 420 -25.91 -5.25 16.00
CA PRO A 420 -24.54 -5.64 16.28
C PRO A 420 -23.67 -4.51 16.82
N SER A 421 -22.69 -4.91 17.62
CA SER A 421 -21.89 -3.97 18.38
C SER A 421 -20.71 -3.46 17.56
N ILE A 422 -20.45 -2.15 17.62
CA ILE A 422 -19.39 -1.48 16.85
C ILE A 422 -18.05 -2.15 17.17
N GLN A 423 -17.33 -2.59 16.12
CA GLN A 423 -16.09 -3.36 16.23
C GLN A 423 -14.84 -2.52 15.98
N SER A 424 -14.95 -1.45 15.17
CA SER A 424 -13.85 -0.56 14.83
C SER A 424 -14.24 0.89 15.04
N VAL A 425 -13.44 1.64 15.78
CA VAL A 425 -13.66 3.06 16.06
C VAL A 425 -12.41 3.86 15.73
N GLU A 426 -12.57 4.92 14.94
CA GLU A 426 -11.53 5.90 14.65
C GLU A 426 -11.98 7.28 15.13
N LEU A 427 -11.18 7.92 15.97
CA LEU A 427 -11.45 9.23 16.55
C LEU A 427 -10.30 10.18 16.23
N GLY A 428 -10.59 11.26 15.51
CA GLY A 428 -9.66 12.35 15.28
C GLY A 428 -10.02 13.58 16.11
N PHE A 429 -9.25 13.87 17.14
CA PHE A 429 -9.44 15.02 18.03
C PHE A 429 -8.93 16.31 17.39
N TRP A 430 -9.59 17.44 17.68
CA TRP A 430 -9.19 18.75 17.20
C TRP A 430 -9.41 19.80 18.28
N GLY A 431 -8.41 20.68 18.48
CA GLY A 431 -8.44 21.72 19.50
C GLY A 431 -7.13 21.77 20.28
N THR A 432 -6.86 22.91 20.90
CA THR A 432 -5.69 23.09 21.79
C THR A 432 -6.00 22.71 23.22
N ASP A 433 -7.27 22.74 23.61
CA ASP A 433 -7.68 22.56 24.99
C ASP A 433 -7.42 21.12 25.45
N THR A 434 -6.92 20.96 26.66
CA THR A 434 -6.57 19.66 27.25
C THR A 434 -7.80 18.86 27.70
N ASP A 435 -8.99 19.46 27.65
CA ASP A 435 -10.20 18.93 28.29
C ASP A 435 -10.97 17.92 27.41
N HIS A 436 -10.41 17.53 26.25
CA HIS A 436 -11.00 16.56 25.33
C HIS A 436 -10.82 15.11 25.81
N ASN A 437 -11.15 14.84 27.08
CA ASN A 437 -10.99 13.53 27.65
C ASN A 437 -12.09 12.59 27.14
N LEU A 438 -11.67 11.43 26.64
CA LEU A 438 -12.53 10.25 26.61
C LEU A 438 -12.99 9.96 28.04
N MET A 439 -14.28 9.71 28.23
CA MET A 439 -14.79 9.30 29.53
C MET A 439 -14.76 7.77 29.62
N VAL A 440 -14.61 7.26 30.84
CA VAL A 440 -14.72 5.83 31.10
C VAL A 440 -16.10 5.34 30.64
N GLY A 441 -16.12 4.34 29.76
CA GLY A 441 -17.35 3.82 29.15
C GLY A 441 -17.83 4.54 27.88
N SER A 442 -17.13 5.57 27.40
CA SER A 442 -17.45 6.21 26.09
C SER A 442 -17.22 5.25 24.90
N ILE A 443 -16.23 4.36 25.00
CA ILE A 443 -15.94 3.34 23.99
C ILE A 443 -16.55 2.00 24.46
N PRO A 444 -17.40 1.34 23.65
CA PRO A 444 -18.05 0.11 24.08
C PRO A 444 -17.09 -1.10 24.07
N GLU A 445 -17.36 -2.09 24.94
CA GLU A 445 -16.63 -3.38 25.05
C GLU A 445 -16.70 -4.28 23.81
N SER A 446 -17.37 -3.84 22.75
CA SER A 446 -17.37 -4.53 21.46
C SER A 446 -16.24 -4.11 20.53
N VAL A 447 -15.53 -3.02 20.86
CA VAL A 447 -14.50 -2.46 19.98
C VAL A 447 -13.22 -3.30 20.10
N HIS A 448 -12.74 -3.80 18.97
CA HIS A 448 -11.51 -4.59 18.86
C HIS A 448 -10.37 -3.78 18.24
N THR A 449 -10.72 -2.78 17.42
CA THR A 449 -9.77 -1.88 16.76
C THR A 449 -10.11 -0.44 17.10
N LEU A 450 -9.15 0.27 17.69
CA LEU A 450 -9.31 1.66 18.11
C LEU A 450 -8.19 2.51 17.53
N SER A 451 -8.56 3.61 16.88
CA SER A 451 -7.61 4.60 16.35
C SER A 451 -7.88 5.95 16.99
N LEU A 452 -6.87 6.51 17.66
CA LEU A 452 -6.93 7.78 18.37
C LEU A 452 -5.92 8.76 17.75
N PHE A 453 -6.41 9.71 16.96
CA PHE A 453 -5.60 10.74 16.31
C PHE A 453 -5.71 12.06 17.07
N ASN A 454 -4.57 12.70 17.35
CA ASN A 454 -4.41 13.92 18.14
C ASN A 454 -5.00 13.85 19.56
N TYR A 455 -5.21 12.65 20.10
CA TYR A 455 -5.70 12.49 21.47
C TYR A 455 -4.61 12.88 22.48
N ARG A 456 -4.95 13.72 23.46
CA ARG A 456 -4.00 14.26 24.46
C ARG A 456 -4.25 13.75 25.89
N GLY A 457 -5.27 12.92 26.10
CA GLY A 457 -5.59 12.40 27.43
C GLY A 457 -4.59 11.34 27.89
N THR A 458 -4.31 11.32 29.19
CA THR A 458 -3.31 10.43 29.81
C THR A 458 -3.94 9.18 30.45
N ASN A 459 -5.24 9.22 30.75
CA ASN A 459 -6.03 8.13 31.36
C ASN A 459 -6.44 7.02 30.38
N THR A 460 -5.49 6.51 29.60
CA THR A 460 -5.74 5.53 28.54
C THR A 460 -6.16 4.16 29.05
N GLN A 461 -5.61 3.73 30.18
CA GLN A 461 -5.88 2.42 30.75
C GLN A 461 -7.36 2.23 31.14
N GLU A 462 -8.01 3.28 31.65
CA GLU A 462 -9.41 3.22 32.09
C GLU A 462 -10.41 3.51 30.97
N CYS A 463 -10.00 4.28 29.96
CA CYS A 463 -10.89 4.70 28.87
C CYS A 463 -10.91 3.72 27.69
N ILE A 464 -9.87 2.88 27.54
CA ILE A 464 -9.77 1.90 26.46
C ILE A 464 -10.29 0.55 26.99
N PRO A 465 -11.37 -0.01 26.40
CA PRO A 465 -11.95 -1.26 26.87
C PRO A 465 -11.00 -2.44 26.67
N HIS A 466 -11.16 -3.48 27.48
CA HIS A 466 -10.29 -4.66 27.44
C HIS A 466 -10.43 -5.47 26.14
N SER A 467 -11.55 -5.30 25.44
CA SER A 467 -11.80 -5.90 24.13
C SER A 467 -10.84 -5.44 23.02
N VAL A 468 -10.20 -4.26 23.15
CA VAL A 468 -9.32 -3.71 22.13
C VAL A 468 -8.06 -4.57 22.01
N LYS A 469 -7.75 -5.00 20.77
CA LYS A 469 -6.55 -5.77 20.42
C LYS A 469 -5.61 -4.98 19.50
N HIS A 470 -6.14 -4.06 18.71
CA HIS A 470 -5.38 -3.23 17.78
C HIS A 470 -5.58 -1.76 18.13
N LEU A 471 -4.51 -1.06 18.49
CA LEU A 471 -4.53 0.35 18.87
C LEU A 471 -3.60 1.17 17.95
N ILE A 472 -4.18 2.14 17.26
CA ILE A 472 -3.43 3.20 16.58
C ILE A 472 -3.51 4.45 17.44
N TRP A 473 -2.36 4.96 17.87
CA TRP A 473 -2.19 6.07 18.79
C TRP A 473 -1.34 7.17 18.13
N ALA A 474 -1.97 8.21 17.63
CA ALA A 474 -1.28 9.33 16.98
C ALA A 474 -1.44 10.60 17.81
N SER A 475 -0.84 10.65 19.01
CA SER A 475 -0.92 11.83 19.90
C SER A 475 0.05 12.94 19.50
N THR A 476 -0.31 14.19 19.82
CA THR A 476 0.52 15.36 19.49
C THR A 476 1.43 15.82 20.63
N THR A 477 1.20 15.51 21.90
CA THR A 477 2.03 16.00 23.02
C THR A 477 1.45 15.51 24.36
N THR A 478 2.05 14.51 25.00
CA THR A 478 1.88 14.31 26.45
C THR A 478 3.25 14.26 27.12
N THR A 479 3.37 14.77 28.33
CA THR A 479 4.60 14.66 29.14
C THR A 479 4.53 13.50 30.12
N GLU A 480 3.32 13.00 30.38
CA GLU A 480 3.06 11.91 31.32
C GLU A 480 3.27 10.54 30.68
N LEU A 481 3.56 9.56 31.54
CA LEU A 481 3.65 8.15 31.18
C LEU A 481 2.30 7.66 30.66
N VAL A 482 2.28 7.10 29.45
CA VAL A 482 1.09 6.49 28.86
C VAL A 482 1.13 4.98 29.09
N VAL A 483 0.12 4.46 29.79
CA VAL A 483 -0.03 3.04 30.12
C VAL A 483 -1.22 2.45 29.37
N PHE A 484 -0.93 1.54 28.44
CA PHE A 484 -1.97 0.86 27.65
C PHE A 484 -2.52 -0.38 28.36
N PRO A 485 -3.78 -0.79 28.07
CA PRO A 485 -4.30 -2.07 28.51
C PRO A 485 -3.39 -3.24 28.08
N PRO A 486 -3.24 -4.29 28.89
CA PRO A 486 -2.39 -5.42 28.55
C PRO A 486 -2.91 -6.23 27.34
N THR A 487 -4.20 -6.11 27.01
CA THR A 487 -4.87 -6.85 25.93
C THR A 487 -4.45 -6.43 24.52
N ILE A 488 -3.77 -5.29 24.38
CA ILE A 488 -3.29 -4.78 23.09
C ILE A 488 -2.23 -5.72 22.50
N GLN A 489 -2.51 -6.26 21.30
CA GLN A 489 -1.62 -7.13 20.53
C GLN A 489 -0.88 -6.38 19.42
N THR A 490 -1.47 -5.31 18.89
CA THR A 490 -0.84 -4.43 17.90
C THR A 490 -0.90 -3.00 18.39
N LEU A 491 0.24 -2.37 18.55
CA LEU A 491 0.35 -0.97 18.97
C LEU A 491 1.06 -0.16 17.88
N GLN A 492 0.35 0.77 17.25
CA GLN A 492 0.95 1.71 16.32
C GLN A 492 0.92 3.11 16.90
N SER A 493 2.06 3.64 17.31
CA SER A 493 2.22 5.01 17.75
C SER A 493 2.90 5.86 16.69
N SER A 494 2.33 7.02 16.34
CA SER A 494 2.99 7.98 15.44
C SER A 494 3.37 9.29 16.12
N SER A 495 3.34 9.34 17.45
CA SER A 495 3.72 10.53 18.23
C SER A 495 5.18 10.89 17.98
N THR A 496 5.44 12.13 17.58
CA THR A 496 6.79 12.68 17.39
C THR A 496 7.40 13.25 18.68
N PHE A 497 6.68 13.24 19.80
CA PHE A 497 7.04 13.99 21.01
C PHE A 497 7.35 13.10 22.23
N ALA A 498 7.87 13.71 23.31
CA ALA A 498 8.54 13.09 24.48
C ALA A 498 7.62 12.34 25.45
N THR A 499 6.73 11.51 24.90
CA THR A 499 5.85 10.67 25.69
C THR A 499 6.60 9.42 26.12
N SER A 500 6.75 9.20 27.42
CA SER A 500 7.17 7.89 27.90
C SER A 500 6.03 6.90 27.68
N ILE A 501 6.28 5.83 26.91
CA ILE A 501 5.26 4.83 26.57
C ILE A 501 5.59 3.51 27.25
N GLN A 502 4.59 2.88 27.87
CA GLN A 502 4.69 1.50 28.32
C GLN A 502 4.15 0.55 27.25
N ILE A 503 5.01 -0.29 26.67
CA ILE A 503 4.60 -1.30 25.69
C ILE A 503 3.77 -2.38 26.42
N PRO A 504 2.58 -2.74 25.90
CA PRO A 504 1.77 -3.82 26.44
C PRO A 504 2.56 -5.15 26.49
N PRO A 505 2.48 -5.92 27.58
CA PRO A 505 3.26 -7.15 27.74
C PRO A 505 2.91 -8.26 26.74
N PHE A 506 1.75 -8.19 26.09
CA PHE A 506 1.29 -9.17 25.09
C PHE A 506 1.34 -8.64 23.65
N ALA A 507 1.99 -7.50 23.41
CA ALA A 507 2.14 -6.94 22.08
C ALA A 507 2.93 -7.90 21.16
N LYS A 508 2.37 -8.20 19.99
CA LYS A 508 2.99 -8.99 18.92
C LYS A 508 3.60 -8.15 17.82
N SER A 509 3.03 -6.97 17.57
CA SER A 509 3.53 -6.01 16.60
C SER A 509 3.49 -4.61 17.18
N ILE A 510 4.58 -3.87 16.97
CA ILE A 510 4.71 -2.48 17.39
C ILE A 510 5.13 -1.62 16.21
N SER A 511 4.57 -0.42 16.14
CA SER A 511 4.96 0.60 15.18
C SER A 511 5.20 1.91 15.91
N PHE A 512 6.34 2.57 15.70
CA PHE A 512 6.68 3.80 16.42
C PHE A 512 7.35 4.85 15.53
N SER A 513 7.11 6.13 15.80
CA SER A 513 7.97 7.20 15.26
C SER A 513 9.25 7.32 16.09
N CYS A 514 10.42 7.25 15.46
CA CYS A 514 11.71 7.46 16.12
C CYS A 514 12.04 8.95 16.21
N LYS A 515 12.85 9.31 17.22
CA LYS A 515 13.48 10.63 17.31
C LYS A 515 14.95 10.52 16.98
N SER A 516 15.46 11.49 16.23
CA SER A 516 16.90 11.68 16.05
C SER A 516 17.47 12.34 17.30
N ASP A 517 18.66 11.93 17.71
CA ASP A 517 19.50 12.76 18.56
C ASP A 517 20.09 13.95 17.77
N SER A 518 20.97 14.74 18.40
CA SER A 518 21.66 15.86 17.74
C SER A 518 22.63 15.42 16.63
N GLN A 519 22.97 14.13 16.55
CA GLN A 519 23.84 13.53 15.54
C GLN A 519 23.05 12.76 14.48
N HIS A 520 21.72 12.84 14.49
CA HIS A 520 20.85 12.07 13.59
C HIS A 520 21.04 10.55 13.69
N ILE A 521 21.48 10.09 14.86
CA ILE A 521 21.49 8.69 15.24
C ILE A 521 20.16 8.39 15.92
N PHE A 522 19.49 7.41 15.36
CA PHE A 522 18.23 6.89 15.83
C PHE A 522 18.48 5.61 16.60
N HIS A 523 18.09 5.65 17.87
CA HIS A 523 18.16 4.53 18.79
C HIS A 523 16.76 3.98 18.99
N ILE A 524 16.61 2.66 19.16
CA ILE A 524 15.33 2.14 19.66
C ILE A 524 15.12 2.52 21.14
N ASP A 525 16.20 2.77 21.90
CA ASP A 525 16.13 3.38 23.24
C ASP A 525 15.59 4.82 23.24
N SER A 526 15.58 5.48 22.07
CA SER A 526 14.93 6.79 21.92
C SER A 526 13.41 6.69 21.88
N LEU A 527 12.85 5.48 21.68
CA LEU A 527 11.52 5.19 22.18
C LEU A 527 11.64 5.39 23.68
N HIS A 528 11.08 6.47 24.23
CA HIS A 528 11.13 6.77 25.66
C HIS A 528 10.39 5.68 26.45
N LEU A 529 10.93 4.48 26.46
CA LEU A 529 10.41 3.34 27.18
C LEU A 529 10.74 3.65 28.62
N HIS A 530 9.68 3.82 29.41
CA HIS A 530 9.81 4.13 30.82
C HIS A 530 10.77 3.13 31.48
N GLU A 531 11.70 3.62 32.32
CA GLU A 531 12.78 2.81 32.93
C GLU A 531 12.25 1.55 33.65
N SER A 532 11.01 1.59 34.13
CA SER A 532 10.35 0.44 34.75
C SER A 532 10.13 -0.75 33.80
N ASN A 533 10.13 -0.55 32.47
CA ASN A 533 10.07 -1.64 31.49
C ASN A 533 11.40 -2.34 31.33
N VAL A 534 12.50 -1.58 31.31
CA VAL A 534 13.87 -2.08 31.12
C VAL A 534 14.25 -3.08 32.22
N ASN A 535 13.77 -2.86 33.45
CA ASN A 535 14.02 -3.75 34.58
C ASN A 535 13.11 -4.98 34.64
N ARG A 536 12.05 -5.07 33.80
CA ARG A 536 11.03 -6.13 33.88
C ARG A 536 11.19 -7.23 32.84
N PHE A 537 11.80 -6.96 31.69
CA PHE A 537 12.06 -8.00 30.69
C PHE A 537 13.33 -8.74 31.10
N SER A 538 13.15 -9.95 31.62
CA SER A 538 14.12 -10.76 32.35
C SER A 538 15.49 -10.95 31.66
N ASN A 539 16.52 -11.10 32.50
CA ASN A 539 17.88 -11.54 32.15
C ASN A 539 17.92 -13.01 31.69
N ILE A 540 17.37 -13.35 30.53
CA ILE A 540 17.70 -14.63 29.89
C ILE A 540 19.12 -14.47 29.31
N GLY A 541 20.12 -14.93 30.05
CA GLY A 541 21.53 -14.85 29.64
C GLY A 541 22.21 -13.49 29.83
N GLY A 542 21.66 -12.61 30.68
CA GLY A 542 22.27 -11.29 30.98
C GLY A 542 21.99 -10.19 29.95
N GLN A 543 21.16 -10.46 28.94
CA GLN A 543 20.73 -9.46 27.96
C GLN A 543 19.45 -8.76 28.42
N ILE A 544 19.45 -7.42 28.34
CA ILE A 544 18.30 -6.58 28.59
C ILE A 544 17.50 -6.47 27.29
N LEU A 545 16.27 -6.99 27.29
CA LEU A 545 15.35 -6.83 26.17
C LEU A 545 14.66 -5.46 26.26
N LEU A 546 14.63 -4.73 25.15
CA LEU A 546 13.97 -3.42 25.08
C LEU A 546 12.46 -3.53 24.85
N VAL A 547 12.01 -4.65 24.29
CA VAL A 547 10.60 -4.90 23.99
C VAL A 547 10.19 -6.26 24.58
N PRO A 548 8.89 -6.47 24.87
CA PRO A 548 8.40 -7.78 25.29
C PRO A 548 8.81 -8.89 24.31
N GLU A 549 9.11 -10.07 24.83
CA GLU A 549 9.50 -11.24 24.02
C GLU A 549 8.43 -11.66 22.99
N THR A 550 7.17 -11.26 23.24
CA THR A 550 6.04 -11.51 22.36
C THR A 550 6.11 -10.70 21.06
N VAL A 551 6.88 -9.61 21.02
CA VAL A 551 6.98 -8.73 19.85
C VAL A 551 7.77 -9.42 18.74
N LYS A 552 7.07 -9.72 17.63
CA LYS A 552 7.61 -10.37 16.44
C LYS A 552 7.78 -9.45 15.24
N SER A 553 7.10 -8.31 15.21
CA SER A 553 7.16 -7.34 14.12
C SER A 553 7.38 -5.94 14.68
N ILE A 554 8.40 -5.24 14.19
CA ILE A 554 8.73 -3.86 14.57
C ILE A 554 8.71 -2.99 13.31
N HIS A 555 7.91 -1.93 13.34
CA HIS A 555 7.87 -0.89 12.30
C HIS A 555 8.31 0.46 12.89
N LEU A 556 9.31 1.09 12.28
CA LEU A 556 9.82 2.37 12.74
C LEU A 556 9.57 3.43 11.67
N ARG A 557 8.86 4.48 12.02
CA ARG A 557 8.72 5.67 11.17
C ARG A 557 9.80 6.66 11.55
N MET A 558 10.58 7.11 10.57
CA MET A 558 11.71 7.99 10.82
C MET A 558 11.43 9.37 10.22
N PRO A 559 11.61 10.45 11.00
CA PRO A 559 11.59 11.79 10.43
C PRO A 559 12.76 11.92 9.47
N SER A 560 12.49 12.30 8.22
CA SER A 560 13.54 12.60 7.27
C SER A 560 13.94 14.06 7.39
N VAL A 561 15.22 14.32 7.62
CA VAL A 561 15.81 15.66 7.47
C VAL A 561 16.57 15.66 6.15
N VAL A 562 16.16 16.51 5.22
CA VAL A 562 16.79 16.53 3.90
C VAL A 562 18.22 17.05 3.99
N GLY A 563 19.16 16.39 3.31
CA GLY A 563 20.56 16.77 3.26
C GLY A 563 21.41 16.26 4.43
N VAL A 564 20.85 15.43 5.31
CA VAL A 564 21.56 14.91 6.48
C VAL A 564 21.67 13.38 6.42
N ASN A 565 22.86 12.85 6.69
CA ASN A 565 23.05 11.42 6.89
C ASN A 565 22.29 10.97 8.13
N SER A 566 21.44 9.96 7.98
CA SER A 566 20.67 9.39 9.08
C SER A 566 21.17 7.98 9.35
N HIS A 567 21.31 7.66 10.64
CA HIS A 567 21.89 6.40 11.09
C HIS A 567 20.95 5.73 12.07
N PHE A 568 20.64 4.45 11.89
CA PHE A 568 19.84 3.67 12.83
C PHE A 568 20.68 2.57 13.47
N ARG A 569 20.64 2.45 14.80
CA ARG A 569 21.33 1.38 15.56
C ARG A 569 20.63 0.03 15.38
N PHE A 570 20.91 -0.61 14.24
CA PHE A 570 20.31 -1.87 13.85
C PHE A 570 20.72 -3.04 14.75
N ASP A 571 21.87 -2.97 15.40
CA ASP A 571 22.28 -3.95 16.41
C ASP A 571 21.30 -4.06 17.58
N GLN A 572 20.60 -2.97 17.95
CA GLN A 572 19.61 -3.00 19.02
C GLN A 572 18.41 -3.88 18.67
N ILE A 573 17.97 -3.86 17.41
CA ILE A 573 16.91 -4.76 16.93
C ILE A 573 17.40 -6.22 16.99
N ILE A 574 18.62 -6.47 16.56
CA ILE A 574 19.16 -7.83 16.49
C ILE A 574 19.38 -8.42 17.89
N TYR A 575 20.01 -7.68 18.80
CA TYR A 575 20.42 -8.20 20.10
C TYR A 575 19.41 -7.97 21.23
N GLN A 576 18.54 -6.97 21.14
CA GLN A 576 17.71 -6.54 22.26
C GLN A 576 16.21 -6.72 21.98
N THR A 577 15.86 -7.44 20.90
CA THR A 577 14.48 -7.79 20.54
C THR A 577 14.38 -9.20 19.96
N ASN A 578 13.20 -9.81 20.05
CA ASN A 578 12.85 -11.08 19.41
C ASN A 578 12.13 -10.90 18.07
N ALA A 579 12.24 -9.71 17.46
CA ALA A 579 11.55 -9.39 16.23
C ALA A 579 12.10 -10.19 15.04
N ASP A 580 11.19 -10.80 14.30
CA ASP A 580 11.42 -11.60 13.10
C ASP A 580 11.19 -10.78 11.82
N GLU A 581 10.40 -9.71 11.93
CA GLU A 581 10.11 -8.75 10.86
C GLU A 581 10.46 -7.34 11.36
N PHE A 582 11.18 -6.60 10.53
CA PHE A 582 11.59 -5.24 10.80
C PHE A 582 11.29 -4.37 9.59
N SER A 583 10.73 -3.19 9.83
CA SER A 583 10.54 -2.23 8.76
C SER A 583 10.83 -0.81 9.22
N ILE A 584 11.37 -0.01 8.32
CA ILE A 584 11.65 1.41 8.49
C ILE A 584 10.94 2.18 7.38
N ASP A 585 10.09 3.11 7.76
CA ASP A 585 9.43 4.09 6.90
C ASP A 585 10.07 5.46 7.13
N ALA A 586 11.02 5.85 6.28
CA ALA A 586 11.58 7.20 6.27
C ALA A 586 10.88 8.03 5.19
N ILE A 587 10.46 9.25 5.55
CA ILE A 587 9.78 10.16 4.60
C ILE A 587 10.67 10.32 3.36
N TRP A 588 10.07 10.25 2.15
CA TRP A 588 10.75 10.32 0.84
C TRP A 588 11.57 9.10 0.44
N HIS A 589 11.69 8.10 1.32
CA HIS A 589 12.37 6.85 1.01
C HIS A 589 11.37 5.70 0.84
N PRO A 590 11.74 4.68 0.05
CA PRO A 590 11.08 3.40 0.18
C PRO A 590 11.07 2.93 1.61
N ILE A 591 9.97 2.29 1.99
CA ILE A 591 9.93 1.49 3.20
C ILE A 591 10.98 0.37 3.04
N ILE A 592 11.98 0.39 3.91
CA ILE A 592 12.91 -0.72 4.06
C ILE A 592 12.15 -1.75 4.88
N HIS A 593 12.02 -2.95 4.36
CA HIS A 593 11.27 -3.98 5.05
C HIS A 593 12.13 -5.23 4.99
N CYS A 594 12.62 -5.75 6.11
CA CYS A 594 13.43 -6.96 6.11
C CYS A 594 12.95 -8.00 7.12
N TYR A 595 13.20 -9.26 6.78
CA TYR A 595 13.13 -10.38 7.69
C TYR A 595 14.46 -10.55 8.40
N ILE A 596 14.39 -10.88 9.69
CA ILE A 596 15.55 -11.15 10.53
C ILE A 596 15.41 -12.60 11.03
N ARG A 597 16.38 -13.45 10.69
CA ARG A 597 16.48 -14.82 11.18
C ARG A 597 17.77 -14.99 11.96
N ARG A 598 17.65 -15.33 13.24
CA ARG A 598 18.77 -15.59 14.14
C ARG A 598 19.00 -17.10 14.17
N PHE A 599 20.24 -17.53 13.98
CA PHE A 599 20.63 -18.94 14.07
C PHE A 599 21.44 -19.14 15.35
N GLU A 600 20.89 -19.90 16.30
CA GLU A 600 21.53 -20.16 17.60
C GLU A 600 22.64 -21.23 17.54
N ASN A 601 23.04 -21.66 16.35
CA ASN A 601 23.71 -22.95 16.16
C ASN A 601 25.21 -22.86 15.88
N SER A 602 25.90 -21.82 16.35
CA SER A 602 27.36 -21.78 16.23
C SER A 602 28.00 -22.55 17.39
N VAL A 603 28.75 -23.60 17.02
CA VAL A 603 29.69 -24.33 17.89
C VAL A 603 30.57 -23.38 18.72
N ASP A 604 30.83 -22.18 18.18
CA ASP A 604 31.41 -21.06 18.90
C ASP A 604 30.33 -20.26 19.63
N ASN A 605 30.32 -20.37 20.95
CA ASN A 605 29.45 -19.62 21.86
C ASN A 605 29.72 -18.10 21.86
N ASP A 606 30.52 -17.55 20.95
CA ASP A 606 30.93 -16.15 20.93
C ASP A 606 30.26 -15.32 19.82
N TYR A 607 29.49 -15.94 18.93
CA TYR A 607 28.86 -15.26 17.79
C TYR A 607 27.38 -15.62 17.62
N PHE A 608 26.67 -14.73 16.93
CA PHE A 608 25.36 -14.95 16.33
C PHE A 608 25.50 -14.87 14.81
N ASP A 609 25.00 -15.88 14.12
CA ASP A 609 24.79 -15.79 12.68
C ASP A 609 23.37 -15.30 12.43
N VAL A 610 23.23 -14.17 11.72
CA VAL A 610 21.94 -13.52 11.48
C VAL A 610 21.76 -13.33 9.99
N LEU A 611 20.69 -13.89 9.43
CA LEU A 611 20.27 -13.64 8.06
C LEU A 611 19.29 -12.47 8.05
N ILE A 612 19.61 -11.45 7.26
CA ILE A 612 18.73 -10.31 6.99
C ILE A 612 18.37 -10.34 5.52
N VAL A 613 17.08 -10.27 5.19
CA VAL A 613 16.58 -10.27 3.80
C VAL A 613 15.51 -9.21 3.64
N ASP A 614 15.72 -8.25 2.75
CA ASP A 614 14.71 -7.28 2.34
C ASP A 614 13.53 -8.01 1.69
N LYS A 615 12.31 -7.70 2.08
CA LYS A 615 11.07 -8.36 1.68
C LYS A 615 10.68 -8.06 0.24
N VAL A 616 11.05 -6.87 -0.28
CA VAL A 616 10.63 -6.41 -1.60
C VAL A 616 11.69 -6.77 -2.64
N SER A 617 12.96 -6.50 -2.34
CA SER A 617 14.07 -6.76 -3.27
C SER A 617 14.72 -8.13 -3.06
N LEU A 618 14.47 -8.78 -1.92
CA LEU A 618 15.17 -10.00 -1.49
C LEU A 618 16.68 -9.83 -1.35
N HIS A 619 17.14 -8.59 -1.25
CA HIS A 619 18.52 -8.30 -0.91
C HIS A 619 18.80 -8.70 0.51
N GLY A 620 19.83 -9.51 0.70
CA GLY A 620 20.15 -9.98 2.02
C GLY A 620 21.52 -10.60 2.11
N GLY A 621 21.85 -11.00 3.33
CA GLY A 621 23.10 -11.67 3.62
C GLY A 621 23.16 -12.16 5.06
N PHE A 622 24.12 -13.04 5.29
CA PHE A 622 24.49 -13.44 6.65
C PHE A 622 25.44 -12.40 7.23
N ILE A 623 25.13 -11.94 8.43
CA ILE A 623 26.02 -11.13 9.25
C ILE A 623 26.41 -11.97 10.45
N ARG A 624 27.71 -12.20 10.60
CA ARG A 624 28.29 -12.81 11.81
C ARG A 624 28.61 -11.72 12.82
N LEU A 625 27.95 -11.80 13.96
CA LEU A 625 27.87 -10.76 14.97
C LEU A 625 28.42 -11.27 16.30
N PRO A 626 29.47 -10.66 16.89
CA PRO A 626 29.99 -11.11 18.18
C PRO A 626 28.96 -10.89 19.29
N LYS A 627 28.92 -11.77 20.30
CA LYS A 627 28.05 -11.58 21.47
C LYS A 627 28.37 -10.31 22.26
N GLN A 628 29.60 -9.82 22.17
CA GLN A 628 29.96 -8.47 22.63
C GLN A 628 29.32 -7.43 21.70
N GLN A 629 28.42 -6.61 22.24
CA GLN A 629 27.67 -5.59 21.51
C GLN A 629 28.60 -4.57 20.86
N LYS A 630 28.96 -4.81 19.60
CA LYS A 630 29.52 -3.80 18.72
C LYS A 630 28.38 -3.14 17.96
N PRO A 631 28.38 -1.81 17.84
CA PRO A 631 27.32 -1.10 17.16
C PRO A 631 27.29 -1.50 15.67
N LEU A 632 26.09 -1.69 15.15
CA LEU A 632 25.81 -1.94 13.74
C LEU A 632 24.80 -0.90 13.29
N TYR A 633 25.19 -0.11 12.31
CA TYR A 633 24.37 0.99 11.80
C TYR A 633 23.75 0.60 10.48
N LEU A 634 22.48 0.95 10.31
CA LEU A 634 21.86 1.10 9.02
C LEU A 634 21.96 2.59 8.65
N ASN A 635 22.75 2.93 7.63
CA ASN A 635 23.01 4.29 7.20
C ASN A 635 22.27 4.58 5.91
N TRP A 636 21.67 5.76 5.78
CA TRP A 636 21.18 6.27 4.51
C TRP A 636 21.38 7.78 4.43
N LYS A 637 21.53 8.27 3.19
CA LYS A 637 21.68 9.69 2.89
C LYS A 637 20.42 10.19 2.18
N VAL A 638 19.84 11.26 2.71
CA VAL A 638 18.67 11.91 2.10
C VAL A 638 19.17 12.98 1.12
N LEU A 639 19.23 12.67 -0.18
CA LEU A 639 19.52 13.65 -1.22
C LEU A 639 18.23 14.01 -1.95
N PHE A 640 18.02 15.32 -2.22
CA PHE A 640 16.80 15.84 -2.86
C PHE A 640 16.40 15.13 -4.17
N ASN A 641 17.37 14.53 -4.89
CA ASN A 641 17.16 13.93 -6.21
C ASN A 641 17.76 12.52 -6.36
N SER A 642 18.25 11.89 -5.29
CA SER A 642 18.79 10.53 -5.39
C SER A 642 18.58 9.76 -4.09
N VAL A 643 17.95 8.59 -4.22
CA VAL A 643 17.82 7.66 -3.10
C VAL A 643 18.96 6.66 -3.20
N ASP A 644 20.02 6.90 -2.44
CA ASP A 644 20.98 5.83 -2.19
C ASP A 644 20.31 4.77 -1.31
N PRO A 645 20.48 3.47 -1.65
CA PRO A 645 19.95 2.41 -0.83
C PRO A 645 20.64 2.47 0.54
N PRO A 646 19.91 2.09 1.60
CA PRO A 646 20.51 2.00 2.92
C PRO A 646 21.68 1.00 2.90
N THR A 647 22.73 1.31 3.65
CA THR A 647 23.90 0.45 3.80
C THR A 647 24.06 0.03 5.25
N ILE A 648 24.48 -1.22 5.48
CA ILE A 648 24.79 -1.72 6.82
C ILE A 648 26.30 -1.63 7.04
N SER A 649 26.74 -0.97 8.13
CA SER A 649 28.15 -0.82 8.46
C SER A 649 28.40 -0.85 9.98
N ARG A 650 29.66 -0.97 10.38
CA ARG A 650 30.09 -0.87 11.79
C ARG A 650 30.46 0.55 12.23
N THR A 651 30.55 1.48 11.28
CA THR A 651 30.94 2.86 11.49
C THR A 651 29.89 3.78 10.90
N ILE A 652 29.61 4.87 11.58
CA ILE A 652 28.79 5.95 11.05
C ILE A 652 29.50 6.48 9.80
N LEU A 653 28.77 6.67 8.70
CA LEU A 653 29.30 7.32 7.51
C LEU A 653 29.43 8.81 7.83
N GLU A 654 30.65 9.31 7.94
CA GLU A 654 30.91 10.74 8.11
C GLU A 654 30.46 11.50 6.85
N ASP A 655 29.95 12.72 7.01
CA ASP A 655 29.56 13.58 5.90
C ASP A 655 30.82 13.98 5.11
N GLU A 656 31.08 13.29 3.99
CA GLU A 656 32.00 13.74 2.94
C GLU A 656 31.44 14.95 2.16
#